data_AF-A0A2N5Z085-F1
#
_entry.id   AF-A0A2N5Z085-F1
#
_cell.length_a   1.000
_cell.length_b   1.000
_cell.length_c   1.000
_cell.angle_alpha   90.00
_cell.angle_beta   90.00
_cell.angle_gamma   90.00
#
_symmetry.space_group_name_H-M   'P 1'
#
loop_
_entity.id
_entity.type
_entity.pdbx_description
1 polymer ?
#
loop_
_entity_poly.entity_id
_entity_poly.type
_entity_poly.pdbx_seq_one_letter_code
_entity_poly.pdbx_strand_id
1 'polypeptide(L)'
;MKHLYLTILIILAFKLIAISQINQKQANTTGSEICIDAPYHMQKFDSLGNLNVLPIHVFVNGSSCLGCNNELMNIVIKIKNAEDDEFNDTIFFNEMSEEDFLNLFINKSYSDADIGIQSFDESLQVSSSEYSIDFTSDSHSIPYTTYTDIVLDYWWFTIVIPADKLVGYSDVIDLEVSCELDWDPDYSSSMRVFRQTHNYPVISDWYRGDVHYHGMFTQNDAEVGLPLDATKYMAKVCGIDWISVTDHSCDFDNYGVDMYSNWDELGSIISNLNDEDTSFLFIRAIEMTVKNSANDHIHALTYPRVGNPLNMPYFGDGDGDMFATNVNVDNLCDSLVLYNCFTYAAHPFAEGDELSFAVDGSVWNLGHDEFPVNGNAHEFYGEIICNDLSSSSDIFSDETGKLIKDGIVGGQIWNLYSSLITNEAENPWDVNYEGGDAFTDFPFDDDLHTRNRLMQNFEVTEFIWKTGLLEKNLNESLENWKYFISAGSDAHGSFNYSNTDLFMGISGQVTDNAIGKLSTLAYCPDGMGNNGRNVLKALKNGRIILSSGPVIGFNIDTDNTNDFAEILLGSDTILNLVYCGDATFTCFSANSEEYGNIIRKQILIKTETDDYIYDLDNDVDLYEVALLDLLNEIFSTQADFLDQWFLIRAELETSLTGLNTDIYKTDSKSFYSYSNPVWLKINSETANNLPDIISFGLFPNHTEGNFKIVLNEVYDAEISILDVGGRCVKEFETDSNLIYSIQLPAGVYFIKLKTMNYSTTKKIVVY
;
A
#
# COMPACT_ATOMS: atom_id res chain seq x y z
N MET A 1 41.45 -48.27 20.53
CA MET A 1 40.14 -47.97 21.18
C MET A 1 40.01 -46.52 21.61
N LYS A 2 40.89 -45.93 22.44
CA LYS A 2 40.77 -44.51 22.84
C LYS A 2 40.79 -43.49 21.68
N HIS A 3 41.62 -43.70 20.65
CA HIS A 3 41.61 -42.82 19.47
C HIS A 3 40.37 -42.95 18.59
N LEU A 4 39.79 -44.16 18.48
CA LEU A 4 38.56 -44.37 17.72
C LEU A 4 37.35 -43.72 18.41
N TYR A 5 37.30 -43.75 19.74
CA TYR A 5 36.27 -43.05 20.52
C TYR A 5 36.40 -41.53 20.42
N LEU A 6 37.62 -40.97 20.39
CA LEU A 6 37.83 -39.54 20.23
C LEU A 6 37.44 -39.07 18.82
N THR A 7 37.78 -39.83 17.77
CA THR A 7 37.37 -39.52 16.39
C THR A 7 35.85 -39.66 16.21
N ILE A 8 35.21 -40.66 16.82
CA ILE A 8 33.74 -40.80 16.79
C ILE A 8 33.06 -39.68 17.59
N LEU A 9 33.61 -39.26 18.74
CA LEU A 9 33.10 -38.11 19.50
C LEU A 9 33.29 -36.78 18.76
N ILE A 10 34.40 -36.62 18.03
CA ILE A 10 34.63 -35.44 17.18
C ILE A 10 33.68 -35.47 15.98
N ILE A 11 33.49 -36.61 15.32
CA ILE A 11 32.53 -36.74 14.20
C ILE A 11 31.08 -36.59 14.69
N LEU A 12 30.73 -37.09 15.88
CA LEU A 12 29.42 -36.84 16.49
C LEU A 12 29.28 -35.39 16.97
N ALA A 13 30.34 -34.74 17.44
CA ALA A 13 30.30 -33.32 17.80
C ALA A 13 30.16 -32.45 16.54
N PHE A 14 30.88 -32.75 15.45
CA PHE A 14 30.69 -32.08 14.16
C PHE A 14 29.33 -32.39 13.54
N LYS A 15 28.77 -33.60 13.69
CA LYS A 15 27.40 -33.89 13.29
C LYS A 15 26.36 -33.22 14.19
N LEU A 16 26.60 -33.09 15.49
CA LEU A 16 25.69 -32.40 16.42
C LEU A 16 25.77 -30.88 16.27
N ILE A 17 26.93 -30.34 15.90
CA ILE A 17 27.11 -28.93 15.50
C ILE A 17 26.48 -28.70 14.13
N ALA A 18 26.66 -29.60 13.15
CA ALA A 18 25.98 -29.52 11.86
C ALA A 18 24.46 -29.74 11.96
N ILE A 19 23.97 -30.43 13.00
CA ILE A 19 22.53 -30.60 13.29
C ILE A 19 21.99 -29.42 14.13
N SER A 20 22.83 -28.73 14.91
CA SER A 20 22.45 -27.47 15.57
C SER A 20 22.67 -26.24 14.70
N GLN A 21 23.33 -26.39 13.55
CA GLN A 21 23.42 -25.39 12.46
C GLN A 21 22.25 -25.51 11.47
N ILE A 22 21.32 -26.43 11.72
CA ILE A 22 20.01 -26.50 11.05
C ILE A 22 19.04 -25.56 11.80
N ASN A 23 19.42 -24.30 11.98
CA ASN A 23 18.41 -23.25 12.12
C ASN A 23 18.08 -22.84 10.69
N GLN A 24 17.19 -23.62 10.07
CA GLN A 24 16.74 -23.45 8.70
C GLN A 24 15.82 -22.21 8.64
N LYS A 25 16.39 -21.06 8.30
CA LYS A 25 15.69 -19.90 7.72
C LYS A 25 15.42 -20.15 6.23
N GLN A 26 14.88 -19.17 5.50
CA GLN A 26 14.80 -19.15 4.03
C GLN A 26 16.21 -19.00 3.37
N ALA A 27 17.22 -19.67 3.92
CA ALA A 27 18.62 -19.45 3.61
C ALA A 27 19.11 -20.28 2.41
N ASN A 28 19.62 -19.59 1.39
CA ASN A 28 20.27 -20.19 0.21
C ASN A 28 21.78 -20.38 0.39
N THR A 29 22.38 -19.70 1.38
CA THR A 29 23.74 -19.97 1.88
C THR A 29 23.64 -20.53 3.30
N THR A 30 24.74 -21.02 3.89
CA THR A 30 24.69 -21.62 5.23
C THR A 30 24.31 -20.55 6.27
N GLY A 31 23.03 -20.44 6.62
CA GLY A 31 22.50 -19.54 7.64
C GLY A 31 22.28 -18.08 7.21
N SER A 32 22.59 -17.73 5.96
CA SER A 32 22.44 -16.38 5.40
C SER A 32 21.75 -16.42 4.04
N GLU A 33 21.22 -15.28 3.62
CA GLU A 33 20.40 -15.15 2.42
C GLU A 33 21.02 -14.13 1.47
N ILE A 34 21.22 -14.53 0.22
CA ILE A 34 21.52 -13.62 -0.89
C ILE A 34 20.24 -13.45 -1.71
N CYS A 35 19.71 -12.24 -1.76
CA CYS A 35 18.54 -11.89 -2.55
C CYS A 35 18.98 -11.05 -3.75
N ILE A 36 18.44 -11.38 -4.93
CA ILE A 36 18.64 -10.62 -6.16
C ILE A 36 17.25 -10.26 -6.70
N ASP A 37 17.06 -8.99 -7.02
CA ASP A 37 15.76 -8.51 -7.47
C ASP A 37 15.88 -7.42 -8.55
N ALA A 38 14.81 -7.25 -9.32
CA ALA A 38 14.69 -6.30 -10.42
C ALA A 38 13.21 -5.93 -10.58
N PRO A 39 12.87 -4.74 -11.10
CA PRO A 39 11.47 -4.35 -11.26
C PRO A 39 10.74 -5.35 -12.16
N TYR A 40 9.56 -5.84 -11.73
CA TYR A 40 8.69 -6.66 -12.59
C TYR A 40 8.29 -5.87 -13.83
N HIS A 41 8.11 -4.57 -13.66
CA HIS A 41 7.69 -3.64 -14.69
C HIS A 41 8.44 -2.31 -14.57
N MET A 42 8.80 -1.72 -15.72
CA MET A 42 9.36 -0.38 -15.80
C MET A 42 8.96 0.36 -17.08
N GLN A 43 8.99 1.69 -17.06
CA GLN A 43 8.94 2.48 -18.30
C GLN A 43 10.18 2.22 -19.16
N LYS A 44 9.99 1.94 -20.44
CA LYS A 44 11.08 1.71 -21.41
C LYS A 44 11.82 3.01 -21.72
N PHE A 45 11.11 4.13 -21.79
CA PHE A 45 11.69 5.43 -22.14
C PHE A 45 11.44 6.47 -21.05
N ASP A 46 12.40 7.37 -20.86
CA ASP A 46 12.21 8.57 -20.04
C ASP A 46 11.28 9.59 -20.74
N SER A 47 10.97 10.69 -20.03
CA SER A 47 10.11 11.76 -20.58
C SER A 47 10.70 12.52 -21.78
N LEU A 48 11.99 12.32 -22.08
CA LEU A 48 12.70 12.89 -23.22
C LEU A 48 12.81 11.89 -24.39
N GLY A 49 12.32 10.66 -24.22
CA GLY A 49 12.37 9.58 -25.20
C GLY A 49 13.69 8.81 -25.23
N ASN A 50 14.57 8.98 -24.23
CA ASN A 50 15.78 8.16 -24.09
C ASN A 50 15.43 6.83 -23.45
N LEU A 51 16.16 5.77 -23.80
CA LEU A 51 15.96 4.46 -23.18
C LEU A 51 16.33 4.54 -21.70
N ASN A 52 15.45 4.04 -20.83
CA ASN A 52 15.73 3.95 -19.40
C ASN A 52 16.79 2.89 -19.11
N VAL A 53 17.55 3.16 -18.07
CA VAL A 53 18.51 2.23 -17.47
C VAL A 53 17.77 1.16 -16.66
N LEU A 54 18.32 -0.05 -16.56
CA LEU A 54 17.70 -1.16 -15.86
C LEU A 54 18.39 -1.39 -14.50
N PRO A 55 17.70 -1.22 -13.37
CA PRO A 55 18.28 -1.52 -12.07
C PRO A 55 18.19 -3.00 -11.70
N ILE A 56 19.21 -3.48 -10.99
CA ILE A 56 19.26 -4.79 -10.34
C ILE A 56 19.74 -4.56 -8.90
N HIS A 57 18.97 -5.02 -7.94
CA HIS A 57 19.30 -4.94 -6.52
C HIS A 57 19.89 -6.26 -6.05
N VAL A 58 20.95 -6.17 -5.25
CA VAL A 58 21.57 -7.32 -4.57
C VAL A 58 21.63 -6.99 -3.09
N PHE A 59 21.13 -7.90 -2.27
CA PHE A 59 20.98 -7.77 -0.84
C PHE A 59 21.43 -9.06 -0.16
N VAL A 60 22.18 -8.94 0.92
CA VAL A 60 22.61 -10.06 1.75
C VAL A 60 22.08 -9.83 3.17
N ASN A 61 21.42 -10.85 3.72
CA ASN A 61 20.84 -10.85 5.07
C ASN A 61 21.43 -11.97 5.95
N GLY A 62 21.57 -11.69 7.24
CA GLY A 62 21.83 -12.69 8.27
C GLY A 62 23.25 -13.27 8.27
N SER A 63 24.25 -12.57 7.73
CA SER A 63 25.62 -13.13 7.66
C SER A 63 26.35 -13.21 9.01
N SER A 64 25.84 -12.60 10.08
CA SER A 64 26.50 -12.61 11.40
C SER A 64 26.43 -13.96 12.15
N CYS A 65 25.76 -14.96 11.56
CA CYS A 65 25.53 -16.24 12.19
C CYS A 65 26.77 -17.15 12.31
N LEU A 66 26.74 -18.06 13.29
CA LEU A 66 27.89 -18.91 13.60
C LEU A 66 28.17 -19.95 12.51
N GLY A 67 29.27 -19.74 11.78
CA GLY A 67 29.74 -20.64 10.73
C GLY A 67 29.18 -20.33 9.34
N CYS A 68 28.54 -19.18 9.20
CA CYS A 68 28.09 -18.61 7.93
C CYS A 68 29.30 -18.05 7.18
N ASN A 69 29.33 -18.19 5.86
CA ASN A 69 30.49 -17.84 5.04
C ASN A 69 30.07 -17.19 3.72
N ASN A 70 29.86 -15.87 3.75
CA ASN A 70 29.53 -15.10 2.55
C ASN A 70 30.77 -14.43 1.98
N GLU A 71 31.70 -15.26 1.52
CA GLU A 71 32.87 -14.82 0.76
C GLU A 71 32.50 -14.66 -0.71
N LEU A 72 31.92 -13.50 -1.04
CA LEU A 72 31.42 -13.17 -2.37
C LEU A 72 32.59 -12.81 -3.30
N MET A 73 32.85 -13.64 -4.30
CA MET A 73 33.96 -13.45 -5.23
C MET A 73 33.60 -12.48 -6.34
N ASN A 74 32.51 -12.76 -7.04
CA ASN A 74 32.12 -12.00 -8.23
C ASN A 74 30.62 -12.15 -8.54
N ILE A 75 30.14 -11.28 -9.42
CA ILE A 75 28.77 -11.32 -9.94
C ILE A 75 28.80 -11.36 -11.47
N VAL A 76 27.96 -12.21 -12.05
CA VAL A 76 27.75 -12.36 -13.49
C VAL A 76 26.32 -11.98 -13.84
N ILE A 77 26.17 -11.04 -14.76
CA ILE A 77 24.86 -10.55 -15.25
C ILE A 77 24.72 -10.88 -16.74
N LYS A 78 23.62 -11.53 -17.11
CA LYS A 78 23.24 -11.80 -18.50
C LYS A 78 21.82 -11.32 -18.78
N ILE A 79 21.58 -10.93 -20.03
CA ILE A 79 20.27 -10.46 -20.51
C ILE A 79 19.95 -11.11 -21.86
N LYS A 80 18.69 -11.48 -22.06
CA LYS A 80 18.13 -11.89 -23.37
C LYS A 80 16.76 -11.26 -23.61
N ASN A 81 16.28 -11.28 -24.86
CA ASN A 81 14.86 -11.06 -25.07
C ASN A 81 14.11 -12.28 -24.52
N ALA A 82 12.92 -12.07 -23.96
CA ALA A 82 12.13 -13.19 -23.46
C ALA A 82 11.86 -14.24 -24.55
N GLU A 83 11.70 -13.83 -25.81
CA GLU A 83 11.48 -14.72 -26.96
C GLU A 83 12.71 -15.56 -27.38
N ASP A 84 13.90 -15.24 -26.88
CA ASP A 84 15.13 -15.96 -27.25
C ASP A 84 15.33 -17.18 -26.32
N ASP A 85 15.82 -18.29 -26.87
CA ASP A 85 16.04 -19.55 -26.13
C ASP A 85 17.33 -19.56 -25.29
N GLU A 86 18.30 -18.69 -25.60
CA GLU A 86 19.63 -18.68 -24.96
C GLU A 86 19.99 -17.26 -24.48
N PHE A 87 20.66 -17.19 -23.32
CA PHE A 87 21.23 -15.94 -22.84
C PHE A 87 22.39 -15.47 -23.70
N ASN A 88 22.51 -14.15 -23.87
CA ASN A 88 23.71 -13.55 -24.45
C ASN A 88 24.92 -13.72 -23.52
N ASP A 89 26.11 -13.40 -24.04
CA ASP A 89 27.33 -13.34 -23.24
C ASP A 89 27.18 -12.36 -22.05
N THR A 90 28.00 -12.60 -21.02
CA THR A 90 28.10 -11.75 -19.82
C THR A 90 28.20 -10.27 -20.17
N ILE A 91 27.48 -9.43 -19.43
CA ILE A 91 27.62 -7.98 -19.54
C ILE A 91 28.92 -7.56 -18.85
N PHE A 92 29.84 -7.01 -19.64
CA PHE A 92 31.11 -6.48 -19.13
C PHE A 92 31.11 -4.95 -19.08
N PHE A 93 31.83 -4.43 -18.09
CA PHE A 93 32.09 -3.00 -17.86
C PHE A 93 33.58 -2.64 -17.91
N ASN A 94 34.45 -3.56 -18.34
CA ASN A 94 35.92 -3.38 -18.41
C ASN A 94 36.38 -2.30 -19.41
N GLU A 95 35.51 -1.83 -20.29
CA GLU A 95 35.81 -0.70 -21.19
C GLU A 95 35.51 0.68 -20.56
N MET A 96 34.81 0.71 -19.42
CA MET A 96 34.51 1.94 -18.68
C MET A 96 35.73 2.44 -17.91
N SER A 97 35.77 3.75 -17.64
CA SER A 97 36.69 4.26 -16.62
C SER A 97 36.28 3.73 -15.24
N GLU A 98 37.23 3.66 -14.31
CA GLU A 98 36.95 3.26 -12.92
C GLU A 98 35.87 4.14 -12.30
N GLU A 99 35.91 5.45 -12.55
CA GLU A 99 34.90 6.40 -12.08
C GLU A 99 33.51 6.11 -12.67
N ASP A 100 33.42 5.86 -13.98
CA ASP A 100 32.14 5.55 -14.64
C ASP A 100 31.57 4.20 -14.16
N PHE A 101 32.43 3.21 -13.94
CA PHE A 101 32.02 1.91 -13.38
C PHE A 101 31.49 2.05 -11.95
N LEU A 102 32.21 2.77 -11.09
CA LEU A 102 31.78 3.00 -9.71
C LEU A 102 30.48 3.83 -9.63
N ASN A 103 30.21 4.68 -10.62
CA ASN A 103 28.95 5.42 -10.75
C ASN A 103 27.75 4.55 -11.16
N LEU A 104 27.95 3.27 -11.55
CA LEU A 104 26.85 2.34 -11.78
C LEU A 104 26.18 1.87 -10.48
N PHE A 105 26.85 2.01 -9.34
CA PHE A 105 26.37 1.54 -8.04
C PHE A 105 25.68 2.68 -7.29
N ILE A 106 24.41 2.49 -6.96
CA ILE A 106 23.58 3.41 -6.19
C ILE A 106 22.95 2.68 -5.00
N ASN A 107 22.34 3.42 -4.07
CA ASN A 107 21.64 2.88 -2.89
C ASN A 107 22.48 1.81 -2.17
N LYS A 108 23.66 2.24 -1.71
CA LYS A 108 24.71 1.35 -1.22
C LYS A 108 24.67 1.33 0.31
N SER A 109 24.78 0.14 0.88
CA SER A 109 24.98 -0.05 2.32
C SER A 109 26.18 0.73 2.86
N TYR A 110 26.03 1.26 4.08
CA TYR A 110 27.03 2.03 4.82
C TYR A 110 27.39 1.32 6.13
N SER A 111 28.47 1.74 6.80
CA SER A 111 28.84 1.10 8.07
C SER A 111 27.95 1.57 9.21
N ASP A 112 27.20 0.64 9.81
CA ASP A 112 26.47 0.82 11.06
C ASP A 112 26.49 -0.46 11.89
N ALA A 113 27.32 -0.49 12.93
CA ALA A 113 27.49 -1.68 13.75
C ALA A 113 26.31 -1.92 14.72
N ASP A 114 25.49 -0.90 15.02
CA ASP A 114 24.42 -1.02 16.00
C ASP A 114 23.21 -1.78 15.42
N ILE A 115 22.97 -1.63 14.12
CA ILE A 115 21.95 -2.37 13.37
C ILE A 115 22.54 -3.39 12.38
N GLY A 116 23.85 -3.67 12.47
CA GLY A 116 24.48 -4.77 11.74
C GLY A 116 24.66 -4.53 10.24
N ILE A 117 24.88 -3.29 9.79
CA ILE A 117 25.14 -2.96 8.39
C ILE A 117 26.66 -2.88 8.11
N GLN A 118 27.09 -3.65 7.11
CA GLN A 118 28.43 -3.60 6.52
C GLN A 118 28.45 -2.66 5.31
N SER A 119 29.53 -1.89 5.15
CA SER A 119 29.64 -0.96 4.03
C SER A 119 29.96 -1.68 2.71
N PHE A 120 29.18 -1.40 1.67
CA PHE A 120 29.48 -1.88 0.32
C PHE A 120 30.80 -1.34 -0.22
N ASP A 121 31.14 -0.08 0.04
CA ASP A 121 32.35 0.55 -0.51
C ASP A 121 33.66 -0.07 0.03
N GLU A 122 33.59 -0.80 1.15
CA GLU A 122 34.73 -1.56 1.69
C GLU A 122 35.01 -2.87 0.93
N SER A 123 34.09 -3.30 0.06
CA SER A 123 34.19 -4.53 -0.75
C SER A 123 35.19 -4.42 -1.91
N LEU A 124 35.65 -3.20 -2.22
CA LEU A 124 36.62 -2.89 -3.30
C LEU A 124 36.27 -3.55 -4.64
N GLN A 125 35.05 -3.30 -5.12
CA GLN A 125 34.54 -3.77 -6.40
C GLN A 125 35.33 -3.17 -7.58
N VAL A 126 35.70 -4.00 -8.54
CA VAL A 126 36.42 -3.61 -9.77
C VAL A 126 35.75 -4.18 -11.01
N SER A 127 35.95 -3.52 -12.15
CA SER A 127 35.49 -4.06 -13.43
C SER A 127 36.37 -5.22 -13.90
N SER A 128 35.76 -6.22 -14.51
CA SER A 128 36.43 -7.44 -14.96
C SER A 128 36.14 -7.72 -16.43
N SER A 129 37.10 -8.38 -17.10
CA SER A 129 36.91 -8.93 -18.45
C SER A 129 36.35 -10.36 -18.45
N GLU A 130 36.14 -10.94 -17.26
CA GLU A 130 35.62 -12.29 -17.06
C GLU A 130 34.26 -12.27 -16.33
N TYR A 131 34.05 -11.28 -15.46
CA TYR A 131 32.83 -11.11 -14.67
C TYR A 131 32.22 -9.72 -14.86
N SER A 132 30.94 -9.56 -14.48
CA SER A 132 30.31 -8.24 -14.47
C SER A 132 30.86 -7.36 -13.34
N ILE A 133 31.05 -7.96 -12.16
CA ILE A 133 31.62 -7.32 -10.96
C ILE A 133 32.59 -8.30 -10.32
N ASP A 134 33.77 -7.84 -9.90
CA ASP A 134 34.77 -8.63 -9.18
C ASP A 134 35.10 -7.93 -7.85
N PHE A 135 35.16 -8.68 -6.75
CA PHE A 135 35.38 -8.15 -5.39
C PHE A 135 36.80 -8.48 -4.91
N THR A 136 37.48 -7.48 -4.32
CA THR A 136 38.93 -7.56 -4.08
C THR A 136 39.41 -7.09 -2.71
N SER A 137 38.49 -6.88 -1.77
CA SER A 137 38.86 -6.47 -0.40
C SER A 137 39.72 -7.51 0.30
N ASP A 138 39.46 -8.79 0.04
CA ASP A 138 40.08 -9.94 0.68
C ASP A 138 40.67 -10.90 -0.34
N SER A 139 41.53 -11.81 0.12
CA SER A 139 42.11 -12.84 -0.75
C SER A 139 42.63 -14.07 -0.03
N HIS A 140 42.44 -15.22 -0.67
CA HIS A 140 43.13 -16.46 -0.35
C HIS A 140 44.40 -16.60 -1.18
N SER A 141 45.40 -17.29 -0.64
CA SER A 141 46.68 -17.48 -1.34
C SER A 141 46.79 -18.81 -2.11
N ILE A 142 45.94 -19.80 -1.80
CA ILE A 142 46.01 -21.16 -2.38
C ILE A 142 44.60 -21.81 -2.42
N PRO A 143 43.94 -21.89 -3.59
CA PRO A 143 44.22 -21.14 -4.82
C PRO A 143 44.17 -19.62 -4.58
N TYR A 144 44.76 -18.83 -5.47
CA TYR A 144 44.60 -17.38 -5.37
C TYR A 144 43.20 -17.00 -5.82
N THR A 145 42.44 -16.44 -4.90
CA THR A 145 41.05 -16.02 -5.08
C THR A 145 40.89 -14.68 -4.37
N THR A 146 40.16 -13.75 -4.97
CA THR A 146 39.75 -12.49 -4.35
C THR A 146 38.26 -12.52 -4.07
N TYR A 147 37.84 -11.86 -2.99
CA TYR A 147 36.46 -11.83 -2.55
C TYR A 147 36.22 -10.63 -1.63
N THR A 148 34.97 -10.44 -1.23
CA THR A 148 34.59 -9.65 -0.06
C THR A 148 34.00 -10.56 1.00
N ASP A 149 34.50 -10.47 2.23
CA ASP A 149 33.94 -11.19 3.37
C ASP A 149 32.76 -10.39 3.96
N ILE A 150 31.54 -10.91 3.85
CA ILE A 150 30.33 -10.29 4.41
C ILE A 150 30.02 -10.95 5.76
N VAL A 151 30.22 -10.19 6.84
CA VAL A 151 30.18 -10.72 8.22
C VAL A 151 29.13 -10.08 9.12
N LEU A 152 28.50 -8.99 8.68
CA LEU A 152 27.38 -8.37 9.39
C LEU A 152 26.06 -8.76 8.73
N ASP A 153 24.94 -8.53 9.42
CA ASP A 153 23.64 -9.00 8.96
C ASP A 153 23.20 -8.37 7.65
N TYR A 154 23.54 -7.10 7.38
CA TYR A 154 23.09 -6.40 6.19
C TYR A 154 24.23 -5.92 5.32
N TRP A 155 24.14 -6.21 4.02
CA TRP A 155 25.00 -5.67 2.97
C TRP A 155 24.22 -5.58 1.66
N TRP A 156 24.26 -4.44 0.98
CA TRP A 156 23.50 -4.26 -0.26
C TRP A 156 24.03 -3.17 -1.19
N PHE A 157 23.57 -3.25 -2.44
CA PHE A 157 23.68 -2.21 -3.44
C PHE A 157 22.62 -2.37 -4.54
N THR A 158 22.42 -1.32 -5.35
CA THR A 158 21.72 -1.43 -6.64
C THR A 158 22.71 -1.09 -7.75
N ILE A 159 22.91 -2.01 -8.69
CA ILE A 159 23.65 -1.72 -9.93
C ILE A 159 22.67 -1.30 -11.02
N VAL A 160 23.04 -0.28 -11.78
CA VAL A 160 22.22 0.24 -12.87
C VAL A 160 22.84 -0.14 -14.21
N ILE A 161 22.18 -1.02 -14.96
CA ILE A 161 22.60 -1.41 -16.31
C ILE A 161 22.39 -0.23 -17.27
N PRO A 162 23.46 0.29 -17.90
CA PRO A 162 23.38 1.43 -18.78
C PRO A 162 22.47 1.23 -20.00
N ALA A 163 21.84 2.32 -20.45
CA ALA A 163 20.91 2.30 -21.57
C ALA A 163 21.54 1.79 -22.87
N ASP A 164 22.83 2.05 -23.13
CA ASP A 164 23.52 1.56 -24.33
C ASP A 164 23.63 0.03 -24.36
N LYS A 165 23.69 -0.63 -23.18
CA LYS A 165 23.67 -2.10 -23.05
C LYS A 165 22.28 -2.69 -23.30
N LEU A 166 21.24 -1.87 -23.30
CA LEU A 166 19.84 -2.27 -23.48
C LEU A 166 19.32 -1.99 -24.91
N VAL A 167 20.14 -1.36 -25.76
CA VAL A 167 19.79 -1.08 -27.16
C VAL A 167 19.60 -2.38 -27.93
N GLY A 168 18.47 -2.50 -28.62
CA GLY A 168 18.15 -3.66 -29.46
C GLY A 168 17.30 -4.74 -28.78
N TYR A 169 17.13 -4.67 -27.45
CA TYR A 169 16.23 -5.57 -26.74
C TYR A 169 14.74 -5.18 -26.91
N SER A 170 13.86 -6.18 -26.87
CA SER A 170 12.40 -6.09 -27.00
C SER A 170 11.73 -5.58 -25.72
N ASP A 171 10.40 -5.43 -25.71
CA ASP A 171 9.70 -4.90 -24.54
C ASP A 171 9.66 -5.88 -23.36
N VAL A 172 10.01 -7.15 -23.55
CA VAL A 172 10.11 -8.13 -22.45
C VAL A 172 11.48 -8.78 -22.48
N ILE A 173 12.22 -8.63 -21.38
CA ILE A 173 13.58 -9.15 -21.25
C ILE A 173 13.69 -10.09 -20.05
N ASP A 174 14.58 -11.07 -20.17
CA ASP A 174 14.94 -11.96 -19.08
C ASP A 174 16.32 -11.59 -18.56
N LEU A 175 16.50 -11.73 -17.24
CA LEU A 175 17.75 -11.53 -16.52
C LEU A 175 18.15 -12.84 -15.87
N GLU A 176 19.45 -13.16 -15.94
CA GLU A 176 20.09 -14.18 -15.11
C GLU A 176 21.23 -13.46 -14.38
N VAL A 177 21.21 -13.53 -13.05
CA VAL A 177 22.24 -12.95 -12.20
C VAL A 177 22.78 -14.05 -11.29
N SER A 178 24.10 -14.24 -11.31
CA SER A 178 24.78 -15.26 -10.51
C SER A 178 25.82 -14.61 -9.59
N CYS A 179 25.85 -15.02 -8.33
CA CYS A 179 26.82 -14.65 -7.30
C CYS A 179 27.72 -15.86 -7.05
N GLU A 180 29.01 -15.73 -7.38
CA GLU A 180 29.99 -16.81 -7.15
C GLU A 180 30.59 -16.71 -5.74
N LEU A 181 30.61 -17.82 -5.00
CA LEU A 181 31.08 -17.90 -3.61
C LEU A 181 32.31 -18.82 -3.48
N ASP A 182 33.27 -18.48 -2.61
CA ASP A 182 34.54 -19.25 -2.52
C ASP A 182 34.36 -20.65 -1.88
N TRP A 183 33.63 -20.73 -0.76
CA TRP A 183 33.44 -22.00 -0.01
C TRP A 183 32.00 -22.51 0.08
N ASP A 184 31.05 -21.75 -0.44
CA ASP A 184 29.63 -22.13 -0.51
C ASP A 184 29.20 -22.29 -1.97
N PRO A 185 28.07 -22.98 -2.24
CA PRO A 185 27.54 -23.09 -3.59
C PRO A 185 27.19 -21.71 -4.15
N ASP A 186 27.51 -21.48 -5.43
CA ASP A 186 27.08 -20.27 -6.14
C ASP A 186 25.56 -20.14 -6.09
N TYR A 187 25.08 -18.90 -6.01
CA TYR A 187 23.66 -18.57 -6.04
C TYR A 187 23.30 -17.88 -7.34
N SER A 188 22.20 -18.28 -7.96
CA SER A 188 21.68 -17.66 -9.18
C SER A 188 20.19 -17.41 -9.07
N SER A 189 19.73 -16.27 -9.59
CA SER A 189 18.32 -15.94 -9.70
C SER A 189 18.01 -15.41 -11.09
N SER A 190 16.83 -15.78 -11.59
CA SER A 190 16.31 -15.39 -12.89
C SER A 190 15.02 -14.60 -12.74
N MET A 191 14.90 -13.51 -13.51
CA MET A 191 13.79 -12.57 -13.43
C MET A 191 13.31 -12.21 -14.83
N ARG A 192 12.05 -11.77 -14.95
CA ARG A 192 11.48 -11.24 -16.19
C ARG A 192 11.03 -9.80 -15.97
N VAL A 193 11.46 -8.89 -16.84
CA VAL A 193 11.14 -7.47 -16.76
C VAL A 193 10.29 -7.06 -17.96
N PHE A 194 9.09 -6.57 -17.68
CA PHE A 194 8.19 -5.98 -18.67
C PHE A 194 8.52 -4.48 -18.81
N ARG A 195 8.84 -4.01 -20.02
CA ARG A 195 9.26 -2.63 -20.29
C ARG A 195 8.20 -1.93 -21.13
N GLN A 196 7.42 -1.06 -20.51
CA GLN A 196 6.27 -0.45 -21.18
C GLN A 196 6.66 0.78 -21.99
N THR A 197 6.01 0.94 -23.13
CA THR A 197 6.16 2.14 -23.97
C THR A 197 5.14 3.23 -23.65
N HIS A 198 4.13 2.89 -22.85
CA HIS A 198 3.08 3.78 -22.38
C HIS A 198 3.16 3.94 -20.85
N ASN A 199 2.85 5.13 -20.36
CA ASN A 199 2.79 5.41 -18.93
C ASN A 199 1.67 4.61 -18.25
N TYR A 200 1.81 4.39 -16.95
CA TYR A 200 0.70 3.98 -16.10
C TYR A 200 -0.53 4.89 -16.33
N PRO A 201 -1.75 4.37 -16.13
CA PRO A 201 -2.93 5.22 -16.05
C PRO A 201 -2.77 6.27 -14.95
N VAL A 202 -2.74 7.55 -15.34
CA VAL A 202 -2.61 8.70 -14.44
C VAL A 202 -3.90 9.52 -14.46
N ILE A 203 -4.33 9.95 -13.27
CA ILE A 203 -5.42 10.91 -13.09
C ILE A 203 -4.88 12.08 -12.28
N SER A 204 -5.16 13.31 -12.71
CA SER A 204 -4.68 14.52 -12.02
C SER A 204 -5.04 14.47 -10.53
N ASP A 205 -4.11 14.87 -9.67
CA ASP A 205 -4.26 14.93 -8.21
C ASP A 205 -4.40 13.57 -7.50
N TRP A 206 -4.36 12.45 -8.23
CA TRP A 206 -4.35 11.11 -7.66
C TRP A 206 -2.94 10.52 -7.72
N TYR A 207 -2.42 10.14 -6.56
CA TYR A 207 -1.07 9.58 -6.41
C TYR A 207 -1.16 8.11 -6.07
N ARG A 208 -0.54 7.25 -6.88
CA ARG A 208 -0.58 5.80 -6.72
C ARG A 208 0.39 5.38 -5.62
N GLY A 209 -0.06 4.55 -4.71
CA GLY A 209 0.79 4.07 -3.62
C GLY A 209 0.47 2.67 -3.15
N ASP A 210 1.28 2.24 -2.19
CA ASP A 210 1.09 0.99 -1.45
C ASP A 210 0.83 1.29 0.03
N VAL A 211 -0.20 0.67 0.60
CA VAL A 211 -0.57 0.85 2.01
C VAL A 211 0.13 -0.15 2.94
N HIS A 212 0.78 -1.19 2.39
CA HIS A 212 1.34 -2.28 3.16
C HIS A 212 2.66 -2.75 2.55
N TYR A 213 3.77 -2.45 3.21
CA TYR A 213 5.11 -2.81 2.77
C TYR A 213 6.08 -2.96 3.95
N HIS A 214 6.93 -3.96 3.88
CA HIS A 214 7.92 -4.29 4.91
C HIS A 214 9.32 -3.84 4.51
N GLY A 215 9.88 -2.95 5.31
CA GLY A 215 11.28 -2.50 5.21
C GLY A 215 12.20 -3.30 6.13
N MET A 216 13.47 -2.89 6.17
CA MET A 216 14.53 -3.57 6.92
C MET A 216 14.28 -3.76 8.43
N PHE A 217 13.26 -3.11 9.03
CA PHE A 217 12.88 -3.35 10.43
C PHE A 217 11.88 -4.51 10.60
N THR A 218 11.43 -5.11 9.51
CA THR A 218 10.83 -6.45 9.50
C THR A 218 11.94 -7.49 9.35
N GLN A 219 12.16 -8.28 10.40
CA GLN A 219 13.14 -9.36 10.41
C GLN A 219 12.73 -10.36 11.48
N ASN A 220 12.39 -11.55 11.05
CA ASN A 220 12.23 -12.69 11.93
C ASN A 220 12.80 -13.94 11.24
N ASP A 221 12.46 -15.14 11.73
CA ASP A 221 12.95 -16.39 11.13
C ASP A 221 12.24 -16.71 9.80
N ALA A 222 11.09 -16.08 9.53
CA ALA A 222 10.25 -16.30 8.36
C ALA A 222 10.32 -15.20 7.32
N GLU A 223 10.46 -13.94 7.73
CA GLU A 223 10.32 -12.78 6.87
C GLU A 223 11.47 -11.79 7.04
N VAL A 224 11.86 -11.15 5.93
CA VAL A 224 12.91 -10.12 5.87
C VAL A 224 12.46 -8.98 4.97
N GLY A 225 12.50 -7.73 5.45
CA GLY A 225 12.26 -6.57 4.60
C GLY A 225 13.53 -5.97 3.99
N LEU A 226 13.34 -5.13 2.96
CA LEU A 226 14.45 -4.54 2.18
C LEU A 226 14.82 -3.11 2.64
N PRO A 227 16.05 -2.65 2.34
CA PRO A 227 16.50 -1.30 2.67
C PRO A 227 15.72 -0.23 1.89
N LEU A 228 15.30 0.83 2.60
CA LEU A 228 14.35 1.82 2.09
C LEU A 228 14.89 2.71 0.97
N ASP A 229 16.20 2.91 0.86
CA ASP A 229 16.81 3.67 -0.23
C ASP A 229 16.66 2.92 -1.58
N ALA A 230 16.93 1.62 -1.59
CA ALA A 230 16.71 0.74 -2.72
C ALA A 230 15.21 0.61 -3.05
N THR A 231 14.36 0.41 -2.05
CA THR A 231 12.90 0.38 -2.21
C THR A 231 12.38 1.64 -2.88
N LYS A 232 12.81 2.82 -2.43
CA LYS A 232 12.39 4.10 -3.00
C LYS A 232 12.72 4.18 -4.49
N TYR A 233 13.92 3.76 -4.86
CA TYR A 233 14.34 3.77 -6.25
C TYR A 233 13.54 2.78 -7.10
N MET A 234 13.37 1.55 -6.64
CA MET A 234 12.65 0.49 -7.36
C MET A 234 11.16 0.78 -7.48
N ALA A 235 10.51 1.27 -6.42
CA ALA A 235 9.09 1.63 -6.43
C ALA A 235 8.77 2.73 -7.45
N LYS A 236 9.66 3.74 -7.59
CA LYS A 236 9.54 4.76 -8.64
C LYS A 236 9.65 4.17 -10.04
N VAL A 237 10.55 3.21 -10.23
CA VAL A 237 10.72 2.51 -11.50
C VAL A 237 9.46 1.69 -11.83
N CYS A 238 8.83 1.07 -10.83
CA CYS A 238 7.54 0.41 -10.91
C CYS A 238 6.33 1.38 -10.99
N GLY A 239 6.55 2.71 -11.08
CA GLY A 239 5.48 3.69 -11.31
C GLY A 239 4.60 4.02 -10.10
N ILE A 240 5.12 3.84 -8.89
CA ILE A 240 4.44 4.21 -7.63
C ILE A 240 4.98 5.55 -7.11
N ASP A 241 4.11 6.36 -6.50
CA ASP A 241 4.42 7.69 -5.95
C ASP A 241 4.69 7.67 -4.43
N TRP A 242 4.14 6.72 -3.68
CA TRP A 242 4.35 6.61 -2.24
C TRP A 242 4.15 5.18 -1.71
N ILE A 243 4.76 4.87 -0.57
CA ILE A 243 4.58 3.59 0.13
C ILE A 243 4.43 3.86 1.63
N SER A 244 3.55 3.12 2.29
CA SER A 244 3.50 3.06 3.74
C SER A 244 4.43 1.95 4.22
N VAL A 245 5.44 2.32 5.01
CA VAL A 245 6.33 1.34 5.65
C VAL A 245 5.64 0.88 6.92
N THR A 246 5.28 -0.39 6.96
CA THR A 246 4.42 -1.02 7.97
C THR A 246 5.12 -2.24 8.55
N ASP A 247 6.36 -2.06 9.00
CA ASP A 247 7.13 -3.14 9.62
C ASP A 247 6.36 -3.79 10.79
N HIS A 248 6.53 -5.09 10.98
CA HIS A 248 5.83 -5.82 12.05
C HIS A 248 6.22 -5.25 13.40
N SER A 249 5.22 -4.95 14.22
CA SER A 249 5.48 -4.38 15.54
C SER A 249 6.32 -5.30 16.42
N CYS A 250 6.19 -6.62 16.28
CA CYS A 250 6.94 -7.60 17.05
C CYS A 250 8.43 -7.69 16.66
N ASP A 251 8.85 -7.18 15.51
CA ASP A 251 10.23 -7.32 15.07
C ASP A 251 11.12 -6.17 15.57
N PHE A 252 10.55 -5.09 16.10
CA PHE A 252 11.31 -3.90 16.49
C PHE A 252 12.29 -4.14 17.64
N ASP A 253 12.19 -5.23 18.40
CA ASP A 253 13.16 -5.57 19.45
C ASP A 253 14.32 -6.46 18.97
N ASN A 254 14.32 -6.88 17.70
CA ASN A 254 15.35 -7.73 17.11
C ASN A 254 16.67 -7.02 16.78
N TYR A 255 16.75 -5.69 16.96
CA TYR A 255 17.90 -4.88 16.57
C TYR A 255 18.48 -4.05 17.74
N GLY A 256 19.78 -3.80 17.68
CA GLY A 256 20.44 -2.76 18.46
C GLY A 256 20.12 -2.76 19.96
N VAL A 257 19.57 -1.64 20.45
CA VAL A 257 19.41 -1.35 21.88
C VAL A 257 18.01 -1.67 22.40
N ASP A 258 16.96 -1.11 21.79
CA ASP A 258 15.56 -1.34 22.16
C ASP A 258 14.57 -0.91 21.04
N MET A 259 13.32 -1.39 21.15
CA MET A 259 12.22 -1.13 20.22
C MET A 259 11.96 0.37 19.96
N TYR A 260 12.10 1.22 20.98
CA TYR A 260 11.83 2.65 20.85
C TYR A 260 12.92 3.35 20.03
N SER A 261 14.17 2.94 20.25
CA SER A 261 15.32 3.44 19.51
C SER A 261 15.24 3.03 18.04
N ASN A 262 14.87 1.78 17.76
CA ASN A 262 14.70 1.27 16.40
C ASN A 262 13.53 1.95 15.67
N TRP A 263 12.41 2.17 16.38
CA TRP A 263 11.30 2.96 15.86
C TRP A 263 11.78 4.38 15.48
N ASP A 264 12.47 5.08 16.38
CA ASP A 264 12.99 6.44 16.13
C ASP A 264 14.01 6.49 14.97
N GLU A 265 14.80 5.43 14.80
CA GLU A 265 15.72 5.29 13.67
C GLU A 265 14.97 5.18 12.33
N LEU A 266 13.96 4.30 12.24
CA LEU A 266 13.08 4.24 11.08
C LEU A 266 12.49 5.62 10.74
N GLY A 267 12.05 6.36 11.76
CA GLY A 267 11.56 7.73 11.59
C GLY A 267 12.59 8.69 11.00
N SER A 268 13.84 8.55 11.41
CA SER A 268 14.96 9.37 10.94
C SER A 268 15.33 9.03 9.49
N ILE A 269 15.41 7.74 9.16
CA ILE A 269 15.63 7.24 7.79
C ILE A 269 14.55 7.75 6.85
N ILE A 270 13.28 7.56 7.19
CA ILE A 270 12.14 8.04 6.39
C ILE A 270 12.18 9.56 6.21
N SER A 271 12.45 10.33 7.27
CA SER A 271 12.55 11.79 7.17
C SER A 271 13.64 12.21 6.20
N ASN A 272 14.82 11.62 6.29
CA ASN A 272 15.96 11.95 5.44
C ASN A 272 15.65 11.63 3.97
N LEU A 273 15.16 10.42 3.69
CA LEU A 273 14.82 10.01 2.32
C LEU A 273 13.72 10.89 1.72
N ASN A 274 12.70 11.27 2.49
CA ASN A 274 11.64 12.17 2.04
C ASN A 274 12.14 13.59 1.78
N ASP A 275 13.09 14.10 2.59
CA ASP A 275 13.68 15.42 2.41
C ASP A 275 14.62 15.47 1.20
N GLU A 276 15.31 14.36 0.88
CA GLU A 276 16.20 14.23 -0.28
C GLU A 276 15.45 14.23 -1.61
N ASP A 277 14.29 13.57 -1.67
CA ASP A 277 13.49 13.47 -2.87
C ASP A 277 11.99 13.47 -2.56
N THR A 278 11.29 14.55 -2.92
CA THR A 278 9.85 14.70 -2.69
C THR A 278 8.98 14.13 -3.82
N SER A 279 9.58 13.60 -4.90
CA SER A 279 8.81 12.98 -5.99
C SER A 279 8.27 11.60 -5.62
N PHE A 280 8.84 10.98 -4.58
CA PHE A 280 8.31 9.77 -3.96
C PHE A 280 8.38 9.92 -2.44
N LEU A 281 7.33 9.51 -1.72
CA LEU A 281 7.30 9.64 -0.26
C LEU A 281 7.03 8.32 0.45
N PHE A 282 7.75 8.10 1.55
CA PHE A 282 7.39 7.11 2.54
C PHE A 282 6.41 7.69 3.55
N ILE A 283 5.42 6.89 3.93
CA ILE A 283 4.55 7.11 5.08
C ILE A 283 5.08 6.22 6.21
N ARG A 284 5.49 6.81 7.33
CA ARG A 284 5.87 6.05 8.53
C ARG A 284 4.59 5.51 9.17
N ALA A 285 4.40 4.20 9.12
CA ALA A 285 3.31 3.47 9.72
C ALA A 285 3.87 2.23 10.45
N ILE A 286 3.01 1.34 10.91
CA ILE A 286 3.40 0.08 11.55
C ILE A 286 2.30 -0.94 11.36
N GLU A 287 2.66 -2.20 11.10
CA GLU A 287 1.69 -3.30 11.20
C GLU A 287 1.70 -3.81 12.64
N MET A 288 0.64 -3.48 13.38
CA MET A 288 0.48 -3.89 14.77
C MET A 288 0.01 -5.34 14.83
N THR A 289 0.79 -6.19 15.49
CA THR A 289 0.35 -7.53 15.92
C THR A 289 -0.43 -7.36 17.22
N VAL A 290 -1.71 -7.69 17.20
CA VAL A 290 -2.60 -7.55 18.35
C VAL A 290 -3.48 -8.78 18.51
N LYS A 291 -4.05 -8.94 19.69
CA LYS A 291 -5.07 -9.97 19.94
C LYS A 291 -6.46 -9.51 19.53
N ASN A 292 -7.14 -10.35 18.77
CA ASN A 292 -8.56 -10.26 18.49
C ASN A 292 -9.39 -10.58 19.75
N SER A 293 -10.71 -10.44 19.64
CA SER A 293 -11.69 -10.73 20.69
C SER A 293 -11.70 -12.19 21.18
N ALA A 294 -11.22 -13.12 20.36
CA ALA A 294 -11.05 -14.55 20.69
C ALA A 294 -9.67 -14.85 21.32
N ASN A 295 -8.81 -13.84 21.48
CA ASN A 295 -7.44 -13.89 22.01
C ASN A 295 -6.39 -14.51 21.05
N ASP A 296 -6.71 -14.57 19.76
CA ASP A 296 -5.79 -14.98 18.69
C ASP A 296 -5.09 -13.76 18.07
N HIS A 297 -3.90 -13.93 17.48
CA HIS A 297 -3.16 -12.85 16.83
C HIS A 297 -3.79 -12.46 15.48
N ILE A 298 -3.86 -11.15 15.25
CA ILE A 298 -4.31 -10.50 14.02
C ILE A 298 -3.45 -9.26 13.76
N HIS A 299 -3.49 -8.74 12.55
CA HIS A 299 -2.70 -7.56 12.16
C HIS A 299 -3.54 -6.31 11.89
N ALA A 300 -2.97 -5.13 12.20
CA ALA A 300 -3.59 -3.82 11.97
C ALA A 300 -2.61 -2.80 11.40
N LEU A 301 -2.92 -2.21 10.23
CA LEU A 301 -2.12 -1.15 9.62
C LEU A 301 -2.37 0.18 10.31
N THR A 302 -1.46 0.57 11.18
CA THR A 302 -1.60 1.72 12.08
C THR A 302 -0.82 2.93 11.58
N TYR A 303 -1.52 4.07 11.49
CA TYR A 303 -1.03 5.29 10.89
C TYR A 303 -0.96 6.46 11.88
N PRO A 304 0.03 7.36 11.73
CA PRO A 304 0.21 8.53 12.57
C PRO A 304 -0.92 9.55 12.38
N ARG A 305 -1.03 10.48 13.33
CA ARG A 305 -1.91 11.64 13.18
C ARG A 305 -1.53 12.47 11.94
N VAL A 306 -2.54 12.84 11.13
CA VAL A 306 -2.37 13.64 9.89
C VAL A 306 -1.54 14.91 10.09
N GLY A 307 -1.71 15.61 11.21
CA GLY A 307 -1.01 16.87 11.48
C GLY A 307 0.48 16.73 11.81
N ASN A 308 0.97 15.52 12.06
CA ASN A 308 2.37 15.27 12.40
C ASN A 308 2.80 13.85 11.94
N PRO A 309 3.06 13.66 10.63
CA PRO A 309 3.27 12.35 10.01
C PRO A 309 4.40 11.50 10.59
N LEU A 310 5.38 12.10 11.28
CA LEU A 310 6.53 11.37 11.82
C LEU A 310 6.44 11.14 13.34
N ASN A 311 5.36 11.57 14.01
CA ASN A 311 5.30 11.62 15.48
C ASN A 311 4.17 10.75 16.03
N MET A 312 4.17 9.49 15.61
CA MET A 312 3.48 8.41 16.30
C MET A 312 4.48 7.78 17.27
N PRO A 313 4.17 7.67 18.58
CA PRO A 313 5.01 6.89 19.48
C PRO A 313 4.87 5.41 19.14
N TYR A 314 5.91 4.62 19.42
CA TYR A 314 5.79 3.17 19.44
C TYR A 314 4.96 2.76 20.66
N PHE A 315 3.90 1.99 20.45
CA PHE A 315 3.03 1.50 21.52
C PHE A 315 2.67 0.01 21.37
N GLY A 316 3.44 -0.73 20.58
CA GLY A 316 3.52 -2.19 20.70
C GLY A 316 4.28 -2.60 21.95
N ASP A 317 4.38 -3.90 22.19
CA ASP A 317 5.17 -4.49 23.27
C ASP A 317 6.40 -5.28 22.78
N GLY A 318 6.65 -5.35 21.46
CA GLY A 318 7.71 -6.16 20.86
C GLY A 318 7.41 -7.66 20.87
N ASP A 319 6.30 -8.08 21.46
CA ASP A 319 5.83 -9.47 21.44
C ASP A 319 4.89 -9.65 20.22
N GLY A 320 4.63 -10.89 19.81
CA GLY A 320 3.76 -11.24 18.70
C GLY A 320 4.31 -12.35 17.80
N ASP A 321 5.59 -12.70 17.98
CA ASP A 321 6.34 -13.70 17.23
C ASP A 321 6.57 -15.00 18.07
N MET A 322 7.73 -15.15 18.71
CA MET A 322 8.11 -16.20 19.65
C MET A 322 7.41 -16.06 21.00
N PHE A 323 6.96 -14.85 21.36
CA PHE A 323 6.19 -14.55 22.56
C PHE A 323 4.82 -13.97 22.20
N ALA A 324 3.80 -14.23 23.00
CA ALA A 324 2.47 -13.72 22.74
C ALA A 324 2.33 -12.26 23.19
N THR A 325 1.78 -11.40 22.33
CA THR A 325 1.48 -10.01 22.68
C THR A 325 0.42 -9.91 23.77
N ASN A 326 0.52 -8.86 24.59
CA ASN A 326 -0.51 -8.48 25.55
C ASN A 326 -1.41 -7.34 25.03
N VAL A 327 -1.11 -6.79 23.86
CA VAL A 327 -1.91 -5.76 23.21
C VAL A 327 -3.10 -6.43 22.50
N ASN A 328 -4.31 -6.03 22.84
CA ASN A 328 -5.53 -6.42 22.11
C ASN A 328 -6.12 -5.25 21.31
N VAL A 329 -7.13 -5.52 20.49
CA VAL A 329 -7.82 -4.52 19.67
C VAL A 329 -8.30 -3.32 20.50
N ASP A 330 -8.84 -3.53 21.70
CA ASP A 330 -9.30 -2.42 22.54
C ASP A 330 -8.13 -1.56 23.05
N ASN A 331 -6.99 -2.17 23.41
CA ASN A 331 -5.78 -1.45 23.79
C ASN A 331 -5.20 -0.64 22.61
N LEU A 332 -5.27 -1.20 21.40
CA LEU A 332 -4.92 -0.49 20.17
C LEU A 332 -5.83 0.73 19.99
N CYS A 333 -7.15 0.55 20.00
CA CYS A 333 -8.14 1.64 19.88
C CYS A 333 -7.92 2.75 20.93
N ASP A 334 -7.68 2.40 22.19
CA ASP A 334 -7.34 3.36 23.26
C ASP A 334 -6.11 4.20 22.89
N SER A 335 -5.08 3.57 22.35
CA SER A 335 -3.85 4.24 21.90
C SER A 335 -4.09 5.13 20.68
N LEU A 336 -4.89 4.67 19.71
CA LEU A 336 -5.26 5.44 18.53
C LEU A 336 -5.97 6.74 18.92
N VAL A 337 -6.92 6.67 19.86
CA VAL A 337 -7.62 7.84 20.40
C VAL A 337 -6.66 8.77 21.13
N LEU A 338 -5.81 8.22 22.02
CA LEU A 338 -4.86 9.00 22.83
C LEU A 338 -3.90 9.82 21.95
N TYR A 339 -3.41 9.23 20.86
CA TYR A 339 -2.41 9.86 19.99
C TYR A 339 -3.00 10.50 18.72
N ASN A 340 -4.31 10.43 18.53
CA ASN A 340 -5.04 10.88 17.33
C ASN A 340 -4.54 10.20 16.04
N CYS A 341 -4.18 8.93 16.16
CA CYS A 341 -3.82 8.03 15.08
C CYS A 341 -5.08 7.40 14.47
N PHE A 342 -4.91 6.53 13.48
CA PHE A 342 -5.99 5.73 12.90
C PHE A 342 -5.44 4.40 12.37
N THR A 343 -6.29 3.41 12.17
CA THR A 343 -5.89 2.09 11.67
C THR A 343 -6.84 1.58 10.59
N TYR A 344 -6.27 0.79 9.68
CA TYR A 344 -7.02 -0.16 8.86
C TYR A 344 -6.81 -1.56 9.45
N ALA A 345 -7.84 -2.40 9.46
CA ALA A 345 -7.69 -3.83 9.70
C ALA A 345 -6.88 -4.42 8.54
N ALA A 346 -5.69 -4.99 8.81
CA ALA A 346 -4.87 -5.61 7.78
C ALA A 346 -5.55 -6.92 7.34
N HIS A 347 -5.61 -7.14 6.02
CA HIS A 347 -6.08 -8.40 5.39
C HIS A 347 -7.13 -9.16 6.22
N PRO A 348 -8.33 -8.58 6.42
CA PRO A 348 -9.03 -8.79 7.69
C PRO A 348 -9.93 -10.02 7.80
N PHE A 349 -10.46 -10.57 6.72
CA PHE A 349 -11.61 -11.49 6.81
C PHE A 349 -11.52 -12.76 5.96
N ALA A 350 -10.66 -12.82 4.94
CA ALA A 350 -10.64 -13.94 4.02
C ALA A 350 -9.86 -15.14 4.57
N GLU A 351 -10.19 -16.35 4.12
CA GLU A 351 -9.48 -17.58 4.45
C GLU A 351 -8.01 -17.50 4.05
N GLY A 352 -7.73 -17.05 2.82
CA GLY A 352 -6.36 -16.85 2.34
C GLY A 352 -5.61 -15.68 3.01
N ASP A 353 -6.23 -15.01 3.98
CA ASP A 353 -5.60 -14.01 4.84
C ASP A 353 -5.36 -14.53 6.29
N GLU A 354 -5.81 -15.75 6.62
CA GLU A 354 -5.70 -16.28 7.98
C GLU A 354 -4.23 -16.43 8.39
N LEU A 355 -3.84 -15.73 9.47
CA LEU A 355 -2.50 -15.84 10.00
C LEU A 355 -2.22 -17.26 10.50
N SER A 356 -0.97 -17.70 10.34
CA SER A 356 -0.57 -19.07 10.65
C SER A 356 -0.89 -19.48 12.08
N PHE A 357 -1.43 -20.68 12.25
CA PHE A 357 -1.62 -21.31 13.56
C PHE A 357 -0.30 -21.44 14.35
N ALA A 358 0.86 -21.39 13.68
CA ALA A 358 2.16 -21.45 14.33
C ALA A 358 2.41 -20.27 15.27
N VAL A 359 1.78 -19.13 14.99
CA VAL A 359 1.83 -17.91 15.80
C VAL A 359 0.52 -17.67 16.56
N ASP A 360 -0.34 -18.68 16.75
CA ASP A 360 -1.68 -18.49 17.34
C ASP A 360 -2.52 -17.46 16.55
N GLY A 361 -2.34 -17.44 15.22
CA GLY A 361 -2.95 -16.49 14.30
C GLY A 361 -4.41 -16.80 13.95
N SER A 362 -5.15 -15.76 13.57
CA SER A 362 -6.51 -15.84 13.04
C SER A 362 -6.84 -14.59 12.19
N VAL A 363 -8.12 -14.29 12.00
CA VAL A 363 -8.66 -13.12 11.31
C VAL A 363 -9.45 -12.20 12.26
N TRP A 364 -9.81 -11.00 11.78
CA TRP A 364 -10.64 -10.08 12.56
C TRP A 364 -12.05 -10.64 12.76
N ASN A 365 -12.59 -10.54 13.97
CA ASN A 365 -13.95 -11.02 14.25
C ASN A 365 -15.00 -9.91 14.05
N LEU A 366 -16.00 -10.19 13.22
CA LEU A 366 -17.17 -9.36 13.02
C LEU A 366 -18.14 -9.46 14.21
N GLY A 367 -18.34 -10.66 14.77
CA GLY A 367 -19.17 -10.91 15.95
C GLY A 367 -20.62 -10.41 15.84
N HIS A 368 -21.27 -10.53 14.68
CA HIS A 368 -22.60 -9.98 14.40
C HIS A 368 -23.61 -11.05 13.96
N ASP A 369 -24.78 -11.08 14.60
CA ASP A 369 -25.78 -12.16 14.47
C ASP A 369 -26.55 -12.19 13.14
N GLU A 370 -26.66 -11.03 12.47
CA GLU A 370 -27.24 -10.92 11.12
C GLU A 370 -26.30 -11.32 9.97
N PHE A 371 -25.00 -11.50 10.22
CA PHE A 371 -24.07 -12.05 9.24
C PHE A 371 -23.92 -13.57 9.42
N PRO A 372 -23.70 -14.38 8.37
CA PRO A 372 -23.56 -15.82 8.55
C PRO A 372 -22.35 -16.16 9.44
N VAL A 373 -22.49 -17.19 10.27
CA VAL A 373 -21.46 -17.57 11.27
C VAL A 373 -20.37 -18.45 10.66
N ASN A 374 -19.27 -18.62 11.40
CA ASN A 374 -18.15 -19.47 10.97
C ASN A 374 -18.56 -20.86 10.46
N GLY A 375 -17.94 -21.28 9.36
CA GLY A 375 -18.22 -22.55 8.65
C GLY A 375 -19.43 -22.53 7.73
N ASN A 376 -20.12 -21.40 7.56
CA ASN A 376 -21.04 -21.20 6.43
C ASN A 376 -20.26 -20.78 5.19
N ALA A 377 -20.80 -21.05 4.00
CA ALA A 377 -20.17 -20.64 2.76
C ALA A 377 -20.30 -19.12 2.52
N HIS A 378 -19.24 -18.51 2.00
CA HIS A 378 -19.28 -17.20 1.36
C HIS A 378 -20.15 -17.23 0.08
N GLU A 379 -20.62 -16.06 -0.37
CA GLU A 379 -21.41 -15.96 -1.61
C GLU A 379 -20.59 -16.31 -2.86
N PHE A 380 -19.31 -15.94 -2.87
CA PHE A 380 -18.42 -16.12 -4.03
C PHE A 380 -17.69 -17.46 -3.99
N TYR A 381 -16.85 -17.68 -2.98
CA TYR A 381 -16.01 -18.87 -2.81
C TYR A 381 -15.59 -18.99 -1.35
N GLY A 382 -15.45 -20.21 -0.84
CA GLY A 382 -14.86 -20.48 0.47
C GLY A 382 -15.84 -20.47 1.65
N GLU A 383 -15.31 -20.56 2.86
CA GLU A 383 -16.05 -20.56 4.13
C GLU A 383 -15.78 -19.29 4.95
N ILE A 384 -16.80 -18.81 5.64
CA ILE A 384 -16.68 -17.69 6.57
C ILE A 384 -15.88 -18.17 7.78
N ILE A 385 -14.83 -17.43 8.13
CA ILE A 385 -14.00 -17.65 9.33
C ILE A 385 -13.97 -16.44 10.27
N CYS A 386 -14.57 -15.32 9.86
CA CYS A 386 -14.49 -14.02 10.53
C CYS A 386 -15.73 -13.63 11.36
N ASN A 387 -16.62 -14.56 11.70
CA ASN A 387 -17.84 -14.27 12.46
C ASN A 387 -18.16 -15.34 13.52
N ASP A 388 -17.43 -15.29 14.63
CA ASP A 388 -17.72 -16.04 15.85
C ASP A 388 -18.58 -15.22 16.81
N LEU A 389 -19.84 -15.66 16.98
CA LEU A 389 -20.80 -15.05 17.91
C LEU A 389 -20.52 -15.36 19.39
N SER A 390 -19.54 -16.23 19.70
CA SER A 390 -19.12 -16.51 21.07
C SER A 390 -18.18 -15.45 21.63
N SER A 391 -17.58 -14.65 20.75
CA SER A 391 -16.65 -13.56 21.02
C SER A 391 -17.29 -12.21 20.68
N SER A 392 -16.81 -11.12 21.29
CA SER A 392 -17.26 -9.76 20.95
C SER A 392 -16.79 -9.34 19.56
N SER A 393 -17.37 -8.27 18.99
CA SER A 393 -16.85 -7.72 17.74
C SER A 393 -15.49 -7.03 17.94
N ASP A 394 -14.59 -7.21 16.98
CA ASP A 394 -13.37 -6.42 16.86
C ASP A 394 -13.60 -5.11 16.10
N ILE A 395 -14.67 -5.03 15.30
CA ILE A 395 -14.99 -3.88 14.44
C ILE A 395 -16.07 -2.99 15.08
N PHE A 396 -17.19 -3.59 15.49
CA PHE A 396 -18.32 -2.85 16.04
C PHE A 396 -18.06 -2.39 17.48
N SER A 397 -18.57 -1.20 17.80
CA SER A 397 -18.43 -0.58 19.11
C SER A 397 -19.59 -0.96 20.03
N ASP A 398 -19.27 -1.24 21.29
CA ASP A 398 -20.27 -1.33 22.37
C ASP A 398 -20.68 0.07 22.91
N GLU A 399 -20.03 1.15 22.44
CA GLU A 399 -20.33 2.51 22.89
C GLU A 399 -21.61 3.05 22.25
N THR A 400 -22.52 3.55 23.10
CA THR A 400 -23.79 4.13 22.63
C THR A 400 -23.54 5.35 21.73
N GLY A 401 -24.08 5.30 20.51
CA GLY A 401 -24.00 6.40 19.55
C GLY A 401 -22.83 6.30 18.57
N LYS A 402 -22.07 5.21 18.61
CA LYS A 402 -21.04 4.86 17.63
C LYS A 402 -21.31 3.48 17.06
N LEU A 403 -20.96 3.28 15.79
CA LEU A 403 -21.08 1.95 15.18
C LEU A 403 -19.76 1.21 15.18
N ILE A 404 -18.68 1.85 14.74
CA ILE A 404 -17.33 1.25 14.64
C ILE A 404 -16.49 1.78 15.80
N LYS A 405 -15.60 0.93 16.34
CA LYS A 405 -14.67 1.32 17.40
C LYS A 405 -13.81 2.51 16.97
N ASP A 406 -13.53 3.40 17.91
CA ASP A 406 -12.74 4.60 17.62
C ASP A 406 -11.34 4.25 17.09
N GLY A 407 -10.89 5.01 16.09
CA GLY A 407 -9.58 4.83 15.48
C GLY A 407 -9.57 3.84 14.31
N ILE A 408 -10.49 2.87 14.25
CA ILE A 408 -10.67 2.01 13.07
C ILE A 408 -11.41 2.81 12.00
N VAL A 409 -10.79 2.96 10.83
CA VAL A 409 -11.40 3.68 9.70
C VAL A 409 -11.77 2.79 8.52
N GLY A 410 -11.29 1.55 8.48
CA GLY A 410 -11.49 0.66 7.34
C GLY A 410 -10.69 -0.64 7.42
N GLY A 411 -10.60 -1.36 6.30
CA GLY A 411 -9.78 -2.55 6.14
C GLY A 411 -8.99 -2.56 4.83
N GLN A 412 -7.81 -3.19 4.86
CA GLN A 412 -7.05 -3.57 3.66
C GLN A 412 -7.69 -4.83 3.07
N ILE A 413 -8.79 -4.65 2.36
CA ILE A 413 -9.62 -5.76 1.85
C ILE A 413 -9.04 -6.42 0.59
N TRP A 414 -8.01 -5.82 0.00
CA TRP A 414 -7.30 -6.39 -1.13
C TRP A 414 -5.82 -6.44 -0.76
N ASN A 415 -5.37 -7.64 -0.39
CA ASN A 415 -3.99 -7.93 -0.07
C ASN A 415 -3.43 -8.94 -1.07
N LEU A 416 -2.15 -8.80 -1.41
CA LEU A 416 -1.42 -9.68 -2.32
C LEU A 416 -2.06 -9.87 -3.72
N TYR A 417 -1.37 -9.43 -4.77
CA TYR A 417 -1.77 -9.71 -6.14
C TYR A 417 -1.15 -11.03 -6.63
N SER A 418 -1.64 -12.14 -6.10
CA SER A 418 -1.22 -13.49 -6.50
C SER A 418 -2.13 -14.01 -7.62
N SER A 419 -1.65 -13.92 -8.86
CA SER A 419 -2.33 -14.40 -10.07
C SER A 419 -1.63 -15.57 -10.74
N LEU A 420 -0.32 -15.72 -10.50
CA LEU A 420 0.49 -16.85 -10.92
C LEU A 420 1.20 -17.46 -9.72
N ILE A 421 1.52 -18.75 -9.83
CA ILE A 421 2.11 -19.54 -8.75
C ILE A 421 3.14 -20.56 -9.24
N THR A 422 4.17 -20.81 -8.43
CA THR A 422 5.15 -21.89 -8.60
C THR A 422 5.81 -22.27 -7.26
N ASN A 423 6.50 -23.40 -7.19
CA ASN A 423 7.40 -23.74 -6.07
C ASN A 423 8.88 -23.48 -6.40
N GLU A 424 9.21 -22.97 -7.60
CA GLU A 424 10.59 -22.67 -8.03
C GLU A 424 10.96 -21.21 -7.72
N ALA A 425 11.88 -20.99 -6.77
CA ALA A 425 12.28 -19.66 -6.32
C ALA A 425 13.33 -19.01 -7.22
N GLU A 426 14.27 -19.78 -7.76
CA GLU A 426 15.42 -19.25 -8.49
C GLU A 426 15.11 -18.96 -9.97
N ASN A 427 14.13 -19.65 -10.56
CA ASN A 427 13.73 -19.46 -11.95
C ASN A 427 12.21 -19.57 -12.16
N PRO A 428 11.41 -18.72 -11.49
CA PRO A 428 9.95 -18.86 -11.52
C PRO A 428 9.37 -18.60 -12.90
N TRP A 429 10.04 -17.80 -13.73
CA TRP A 429 9.60 -17.52 -15.11
C TRP A 429 10.02 -18.59 -16.13
N ASP A 430 10.77 -19.63 -15.73
CA ASP A 430 11.42 -20.59 -16.64
C ASP A 430 12.04 -19.90 -17.86
N VAL A 431 12.99 -19.00 -17.58
CA VAL A 431 13.60 -18.15 -18.61
C VAL A 431 14.41 -18.97 -19.62
N ASN A 432 14.86 -20.17 -19.26
CA ASN A 432 15.64 -21.07 -20.13
C ASN A 432 14.78 -22.08 -20.90
N TYR A 433 13.45 -22.05 -20.73
CA TYR A 433 12.51 -22.96 -21.41
C TYR A 433 12.83 -24.44 -21.20
N GLU A 434 13.28 -24.80 -20.00
CA GLU A 434 13.71 -26.16 -19.67
C GLU A 434 12.51 -27.07 -19.31
N GLY A 435 11.31 -26.48 -19.14
CA GLY A 435 10.09 -27.22 -18.82
C GLY A 435 10.02 -27.65 -17.35
N GLY A 436 10.60 -26.83 -16.46
CA GLY A 436 10.56 -27.01 -15.00
C GLY A 436 9.22 -26.59 -14.36
N ASP A 437 9.22 -26.44 -13.03
CA ASP A 437 8.09 -25.90 -12.26
C ASP A 437 8.04 -24.38 -12.47
N ALA A 438 7.60 -23.91 -13.63
CA ALA A 438 7.44 -22.50 -13.92
C ALA A 438 6.15 -21.96 -13.31
N PHE A 439 6.01 -20.63 -13.28
CA PHE A 439 4.74 -19.97 -13.03
C PHE A 439 3.63 -20.57 -13.90
N THR A 440 2.50 -20.83 -13.25
CA THR A 440 1.23 -21.21 -13.86
C THR A 440 0.11 -20.39 -13.26
N ASP A 441 -1.07 -20.35 -13.90
CA ASP A 441 -2.23 -19.68 -13.33
C ASP A 441 -2.52 -20.18 -11.92
N PHE A 442 -2.72 -19.24 -11.00
CA PHE A 442 -3.17 -19.56 -9.65
C PHE A 442 -4.57 -20.20 -9.75
N PRO A 443 -4.84 -21.36 -9.11
CA PRO A 443 -6.14 -22.00 -9.24
C PRO A 443 -7.27 -21.11 -8.70
N PHE A 444 -8.34 -20.93 -9.48
CA PHE A 444 -9.50 -20.14 -9.06
C PHE A 444 -10.28 -20.76 -7.89
N ASP A 445 -10.08 -22.05 -7.61
CA ASP A 445 -10.66 -22.78 -6.49
C ASP A 445 -9.70 -22.88 -5.29
N ASP A 446 -8.74 -21.97 -5.18
CA ASP A 446 -7.81 -21.84 -4.07
C ASP A 446 -8.04 -20.52 -3.31
N ASP A 447 -8.06 -20.55 -1.99
CA ASP A 447 -8.34 -19.40 -1.12
C ASP A 447 -7.28 -18.29 -1.23
N LEU A 448 -6.05 -18.63 -1.61
CA LEU A 448 -4.96 -17.66 -1.81
C LEU A 448 -5.05 -16.89 -3.14
N HIS A 449 -5.94 -17.31 -4.06
CA HIS A 449 -6.16 -16.59 -5.32
C HIS A 449 -6.64 -15.16 -5.04
N THR A 450 -6.00 -14.14 -5.65
CA THR A 450 -6.26 -12.71 -5.35
C THR A 450 -7.74 -12.31 -5.43
N ARG A 451 -8.50 -12.91 -6.36
CA ARG A 451 -9.94 -12.67 -6.50
C ARG A 451 -10.77 -13.25 -5.35
N ASN A 452 -10.40 -14.41 -4.82
CA ASN A 452 -11.13 -15.06 -3.74
C ASN A 452 -10.98 -14.25 -2.45
N ARG A 453 -9.74 -13.90 -2.09
CA ARG A 453 -9.43 -13.00 -0.96
C ARG A 453 -10.19 -11.69 -1.03
N LEU A 454 -10.15 -11.03 -2.19
CA LEU A 454 -10.85 -9.77 -2.40
C LEU A 454 -12.37 -9.91 -2.23
N MET A 455 -12.98 -10.92 -2.83
CA MET A 455 -14.44 -11.06 -2.83
C MET A 455 -15.00 -11.47 -1.47
N GLN A 456 -14.29 -12.32 -0.71
CA GLN A 456 -14.66 -12.66 0.66
C GLN A 456 -14.62 -11.42 1.56
N ASN A 457 -13.54 -10.62 1.49
CA ASN A 457 -13.43 -9.36 2.23
C ASN A 457 -14.49 -8.33 1.79
N PHE A 458 -14.82 -8.26 0.50
CA PHE A 458 -15.87 -7.38 0.00
C PHE A 458 -17.24 -7.73 0.57
N GLU A 459 -17.60 -9.03 0.63
CA GLU A 459 -18.89 -9.49 1.19
C GLU A 459 -19.10 -8.96 2.62
N VAL A 460 -18.08 -9.10 3.47
CA VAL A 460 -18.11 -8.61 4.85
C VAL A 460 -18.17 -7.07 4.91
N THR A 461 -17.39 -6.39 4.06
CA THR A 461 -17.38 -4.92 3.97
C THR A 461 -18.75 -4.38 3.54
N GLU A 462 -19.40 -5.03 2.58
CA GLU A 462 -20.73 -4.65 2.12
C GLU A 462 -21.78 -4.84 3.22
N PHE A 463 -21.65 -5.90 4.03
CA PHE A 463 -22.47 -6.07 5.23
C PHE A 463 -22.28 -4.89 6.20
N ILE A 464 -21.03 -4.53 6.52
CA ILE A 464 -20.73 -3.39 7.41
C ILE A 464 -21.34 -2.09 6.85
N TRP A 465 -21.28 -1.85 5.54
CA TRP A 465 -21.90 -0.68 4.93
C TRP A 465 -23.42 -0.67 5.06
N LYS A 466 -24.10 -1.80 4.84
CA LYS A 466 -25.56 -1.90 4.98
C LYS A 466 -25.99 -1.68 6.43
N THR A 467 -25.28 -2.27 7.39
CA THR A 467 -25.49 -2.01 8.83
C THR A 467 -25.27 -0.53 9.16
N GLY A 468 -24.24 0.09 8.58
CA GLY A 468 -23.98 1.53 8.72
C GLY A 468 -25.10 2.42 8.22
N LEU A 469 -25.64 2.12 7.04
CA LEU A 469 -26.79 2.84 6.48
C LEU A 469 -28.03 2.70 7.36
N LEU A 470 -28.35 1.48 7.79
CA LEU A 470 -29.49 1.18 8.66
C LEU A 470 -29.43 1.97 9.96
N GLU A 471 -28.31 1.86 10.69
CA GLU A 471 -28.15 2.52 12.00
C GLU A 471 -28.12 4.04 11.86
N LYS A 472 -27.54 4.58 10.76
CA LYS A 472 -27.52 6.02 10.51
C LYS A 472 -28.90 6.58 10.14
N ASN A 473 -29.73 5.80 9.45
CA ASN A 473 -31.13 6.15 9.17
C ASN A 473 -31.99 6.13 10.44
N LEU A 474 -31.74 5.20 11.35
CA LEU A 474 -32.41 5.12 12.66
C LEU A 474 -31.95 6.24 13.60
N ASN A 475 -30.67 6.62 13.54
CA ASN A 475 -30.07 7.64 14.38
C ASN A 475 -29.15 8.57 13.57
N GLU A 476 -29.68 9.73 13.18
CA GLU A 476 -28.93 10.73 12.42
C GLU A 476 -27.69 11.28 13.18
N SER A 477 -27.66 11.15 14.52
CA SER A 477 -26.51 11.55 15.35
C SER A 477 -25.42 10.49 15.49
N LEU A 478 -25.57 9.31 14.87
CA LEU A 478 -24.59 8.23 14.91
C LEU A 478 -23.22 8.69 14.39
N GLU A 479 -22.19 8.43 15.16
CA GLU A 479 -20.79 8.73 14.84
C GLU A 479 -20.05 7.45 14.39
N ASN A 480 -18.88 7.61 13.75
CA ASN A 480 -17.98 6.52 13.35
C ASN A 480 -18.69 5.33 12.70
N TRP A 481 -19.47 5.60 11.65
CA TRP A 481 -20.33 4.62 10.99
C TRP A 481 -19.87 4.27 9.56
N LYS A 482 -18.77 4.89 9.10
CA LYS A 482 -18.20 4.67 7.77
C LYS A 482 -17.00 3.75 7.88
N TYR A 483 -16.94 2.75 6.99
CA TYR A 483 -15.84 1.82 6.87
C TYR A 483 -15.22 1.96 5.48
N PHE A 484 -13.92 2.23 5.39
CA PHE A 484 -13.23 2.43 4.13
C PHE A 484 -12.51 1.17 3.67
N ILE A 485 -12.20 1.12 2.38
CA ILE A 485 -11.45 0.03 1.76
C ILE A 485 -10.09 0.53 1.27
N SER A 486 -9.05 -0.28 1.41
CA SER A 486 -7.71 -0.04 0.85
C SER A 486 -7.10 -1.31 0.26
N ALA A 487 -6.00 -1.15 -0.48
CA ALA A 487 -5.27 -2.24 -1.12
C ALA A 487 -3.76 -2.06 -0.99
N GLY A 488 -3.02 -3.14 -0.74
CA GLY A 488 -1.57 -3.11 -0.59
C GLY A 488 -0.90 -4.44 -0.93
N SER A 489 0.41 -4.41 -1.18
CA SER A 489 1.15 -5.58 -1.64
C SER A 489 1.63 -6.48 -0.53
N ASP A 490 1.78 -6.00 0.71
CA ASP A 490 2.32 -6.79 1.83
C ASP A 490 3.65 -7.44 1.42
N ALA A 491 4.48 -6.62 0.79
CA ALA A 491 5.70 -7.07 0.16
C ALA A 491 6.90 -6.86 1.07
N HIS A 492 7.74 -7.89 1.15
CA HIS A 492 8.99 -7.95 1.91
C HIS A 492 10.19 -7.78 0.98
N GLY A 493 10.07 -6.79 0.09
CA GLY A 493 10.82 -6.73 -1.15
C GLY A 493 9.91 -6.96 -2.34
N SER A 494 10.14 -8.01 -3.12
CA SER A 494 9.26 -8.42 -4.20
C SER A 494 9.10 -7.35 -5.29
N PHE A 495 10.23 -6.86 -5.81
CA PHE A 495 10.23 -5.97 -6.97
C PHE A 495 9.84 -6.73 -8.24
N ASN A 496 10.25 -8.00 -8.41
CA ASN A 496 9.88 -8.84 -9.57
C ASN A 496 8.72 -9.81 -9.29
N TYR A 497 8.85 -10.58 -8.21
CA TYR A 497 7.93 -11.62 -7.73
C TYR A 497 8.13 -11.80 -6.23
N SER A 498 7.20 -12.48 -5.56
CA SER A 498 7.27 -12.71 -4.12
C SER A 498 7.63 -14.15 -3.82
N ASN A 499 8.61 -14.34 -2.94
CA ASN A 499 8.96 -15.64 -2.36
C ASN A 499 8.81 -15.63 -0.82
N THR A 500 8.21 -14.60 -0.23
CA THR A 500 8.04 -14.46 1.22
C THR A 500 7.37 -15.69 1.85
N ASP A 501 6.35 -16.25 1.18
CA ASP A 501 5.62 -17.39 1.71
C ASP A 501 6.47 -18.67 1.76
N LEU A 502 7.61 -18.74 1.05
CA LEU A 502 8.51 -19.90 1.03
C LEU A 502 9.32 -20.04 2.33
N PHE A 503 8.64 -20.35 3.41
CA PHE A 503 9.26 -20.62 4.69
C PHE A 503 10.11 -21.91 4.62
N MET A 504 11.38 -21.77 5.02
CA MET A 504 12.40 -22.84 5.05
C MET A 504 12.64 -23.54 3.70
N GLY A 505 12.17 -22.97 2.58
CA GLY A 505 12.20 -23.64 1.26
C GLY A 505 11.43 -24.96 1.20
N ILE A 506 10.52 -25.22 2.16
CA ILE A 506 9.78 -26.48 2.27
C ILE A 506 8.26 -26.25 2.33
N SER A 507 7.81 -25.09 2.82
CA SER A 507 6.38 -24.74 2.91
C SER A 507 6.12 -23.38 2.30
N GLY A 508 4.95 -23.23 1.67
CA GLY A 508 4.54 -22.05 0.92
C GLY A 508 4.99 -22.06 -0.54
N GLN A 509 4.78 -20.94 -1.25
CA GLN A 509 4.87 -20.88 -2.71
C GLN A 509 5.39 -19.53 -3.18
N VAL A 510 5.99 -19.50 -4.37
CA VAL A 510 6.33 -18.26 -5.08
C VAL A 510 5.10 -17.77 -5.80
N THR A 511 4.81 -16.48 -5.68
CA THR A 511 3.70 -15.84 -6.39
C THR A 511 4.21 -14.69 -7.24
N ASP A 512 3.43 -14.29 -8.23
CA ASP A 512 3.75 -13.09 -8.99
C ASP A 512 3.39 -11.78 -8.25
N ASN A 513 3.08 -11.80 -6.94
CA ASN A 513 2.90 -10.56 -6.20
C ASN A 513 4.17 -9.69 -6.27
N ALA A 514 3.99 -8.38 -6.47
CA ALA A 514 5.08 -7.42 -6.52
C ALA A 514 4.57 -6.02 -6.20
N ILE A 515 5.46 -5.15 -5.74
CA ILE A 515 5.10 -3.75 -5.46
C ILE A 515 4.49 -3.10 -6.70
N GLY A 516 3.33 -2.44 -6.55
CA GLY A 516 2.68 -1.71 -7.64
C GLY A 516 1.79 -2.54 -8.56
N LYS A 517 1.78 -3.87 -8.45
CA LYS A 517 0.72 -4.69 -9.07
C LYS A 517 -0.64 -4.44 -8.44
N LEU A 518 -0.64 -4.23 -7.13
CA LEU A 518 -1.78 -3.74 -6.38
C LEU A 518 -1.45 -2.38 -5.79
N SER A 519 -2.43 -1.48 -5.78
CA SER A 519 -2.20 -0.10 -5.34
C SER A 519 -3.45 0.57 -4.80
N THR A 520 -3.21 1.55 -3.95
CA THR A 520 -4.18 2.53 -3.45
C THR A 520 -3.82 3.90 -4.01
N LEU A 521 -4.70 4.51 -4.80
CA LEU A 521 -4.52 5.88 -5.26
C LEU A 521 -5.12 6.85 -4.24
N ALA A 522 -4.35 7.86 -3.83
CA ALA A 522 -4.74 8.87 -2.86
C ALA A 522 -4.99 10.24 -3.50
N TYR A 523 -6.17 10.83 -3.26
CA TYR A 523 -6.51 12.16 -3.76
C TYR A 523 -5.83 13.28 -2.95
N CYS A 524 -4.83 13.92 -3.57
CA CYS A 524 -4.00 14.96 -2.97
C CYS A 524 -3.86 16.18 -3.91
N PRO A 525 -4.90 17.03 -4.04
CA PRO A 525 -4.90 18.18 -4.97
C PRO A 525 -3.85 19.25 -4.66
N ASP A 526 -3.29 19.25 -3.45
CA ASP A 526 -2.19 20.13 -3.04
C ASP A 526 -0.82 19.40 -3.08
N GLY A 527 -0.72 18.30 -3.84
CA GLY A 527 0.39 17.35 -3.82
C GLY A 527 0.42 16.46 -2.57
N MET A 528 1.32 15.47 -2.51
CA MET A 528 1.40 14.50 -1.40
C MET A 528 1.68 15.12 -0.01
N GLY A 529 2.20 16.36 0.02
CA GLY A 529 2.48 17.12 1.24
C GLY A 529 3.74 16.65 1.96
N ASN A 530 4.23 17.47 2.90
CA ASN A 530 5.46 17.14 3.63
C ASN A 530 5.32 15.81 4.39
N ASN A 531 6.27 14.89 4.20
CA ASN A 531 6.23 13.54 4.76
C ASN A 531 4.88 12.83 4.55
N GLY A 532 4.26 13.03 3.39
CA GLY A 532 3.01 12.36 3.01
C GLY A 532 1.77 12.78 3.79
N ARG A 533 1.80 13.97 4.41
CA ARG A 533 0.65 14.52 5.17
C ARG A 533 -0.68 14.46 4.41
N ASN A 534 -0.68 14.77 3.12
CA ASN A 534 -1.93 14.78 2.34
C ASN A 534 -2.36 13.36 1.94
N VAL A 535 -1.42 12.43 1.77
CA VAL A 535 -1.70 11.00 1.61
C VAL A 535 -2.37 10.45 2.89
N LEU A 536 -1.82 10.72 4.07
CA LEU A 536 -2.43 10.36 5.36
C LEU A 536 -3.84 10.95 5.53
N LYS A 537 -4.04 12.20 5.07
CA LYS A 537 -5.37 12.83 5.05
C LYS A 537 -6.32 12.11 4.11
N ALA A 538 -5.87 11.66 2.94
CA ALA A 538 -6.68 10.93 2.00
C ALA A 538 -7.09 9.56 2.57
N LEU A 539 -6.12 8.80 3.11
CA LEU A 539 -6.36 7.53 3.81
C LEU A 539 -7.38 7.71 4.94
N LYS A 540 -7.12 8.59 5.92
CA LYS A 540 -8.01 8.81 7.07
C LYS A 540 -9.46 9.17 6.68
N ASN A 541 -9.65 9.81 5.52
CA ASN A 541 -10.97 10.26 5.07
C ASN A 541 -11.56 9.40 3.94
N GLY A 542 -10.97 8.25 3.59
CA GLY A 542 -11.48 7.37 2.53
C GLY A 542 -11.43 7.98 1.13
N ARG A 543 -10.55 8.96 0.88
CA ARG A 543 -10.38 9.61 -0.44
C ARG A 543 -9.42 8.82 -1.31
N ILE A 544 -9.70 7.52 -1.43
CA ILE A 544 -8.80 6.56 -2.05
C ILE A 544 -9.54 5.61 -3.01
N ILE A 545 -8.80 5.13 -4.01
CA ILE A 545 -9.25 4.17 -5.04
C ILE A 545 -8.31 2.95 -5.00
N LEU A 546 -8.87 1.75 -5.00
CA LEU A 546 -8.10 0.51 -5.14
C LEU A 546 -7.92 0.22 -6.63
N SER A 547 -6.76 -0.27 -7.03
CA SER A 547 -6.43 -0.51 -8.43
C SER A 547 -5.37 -1.59 -8.57
N SER A 548 -5.61 -2.55 -9.46
CA SER A 548 -4.57 -3.45 -9.98
C SER A 548 -4.04 -3.01 -11.36
N GLY A 549 -4.15 -1.73 -11.69
CA GLY A 549 -3.80 -1.18 -13.01
C GLY A 549 -4.73 -0.05 -13.45
N PRO A 550 -5.94 -0.37 -13.96
CA PRO A 550 -6.91 0.63 -14.41
C PRO A 550 -7.43 1.46 -13.22
N VAL A 551 -8.00 2.63 -13.49
CA VAL A 551 -8.46 3.55 -12.43
C VAL A 551 -9.88 4.01 -12.72
N ILE A 552 -10.75 3.98 -11.72
CA ILE A 552 -12.07 4.61 -11.75
C ILE A 552 -12.37 5.36 -10.46
N GLY A 553 -12.94 6.54 -10.57
CA GLY A 553 -13.42 7.33 -9.44
C GLY A 553 -14.51 8.31 -9.87
N PHE A 554 -15.08 9.02 -8.90
CA PHE A 554 -16.08 10.03 -9.19
C PHE A 554 -16.05 11.14 -8.15
N ASN A 555 -16.72 12.24 -8.48
CA ASN A 555 -17.00 13.35 -7.59
C ASN A 555 -18.37 13.96 -7.92
N ILE A 556 -18.89 14.79 -7.01
CA ILE A 556 -20.11 15.55 -7.24
C ILE A 556 -19.84 17.03 -6.96
N ASP A 557 -20.03 17.85 -7.97
CA ASP A 557 -20.06 19.30 -7.88
C ASP A 557 -21.50 19.74 -7.61
N THR A 558 -21.71 20.51 -6.54
CA THR A 558 -23.06 20.85 -6.05
C THR A 558 -23.66 22.08 -6.70
N ASP A 559 -22.85 22.92 -7.35
CA ASP A 559 -23.32 24.20 -7.88
C ASP A 559 -22.74 24.60 -9.25
N ASN A 560 -21.73 23.89 -9.75
CA ASN A 560 -21.01 24.17 -10.99
C ASN A 560 -20.47 25.62 -11.07
N THR A 561 -20.28 26.29 -9.92
CA THR A 561 -19.86 27.70 -9.88
C THR A 561 -18.36 27.87 -9.69
N ASN A 562 -17.65 26.79 -9.40
CA ASN A 562 -16.22 26.80 -9.14
C ASN A 562 -15.53 25.61 -9.83
N ASP A 563 -14.19 25.60 -9.81
CA ASP A 563 -13.39 24.59 -10.53
C ASP A 563 -13.14 23.31 -9.68
N PHE A 564 -13.82 23.12 -8.55
CA PHE A 564 -13.58 21.99 -7.64
C PHE A 564 -14.88 21.35 -7.12
N ALA A 565 -14.99 20.03 -7.21
CA ALA A 565 -16.13 19.33 -6.62
C ALA A 565 -16.13 19.42 -5.08
N GLU A 566 -17.29 19.71 -4.47
CA GLU A 566 -17.43 19.77 -3.01
C GLU A 566 -17.54 18.40 -2.36
N ILE A 567 -18.09 17.42 -3.09
CA ILE A 567 -18.35 16.07 -2.58
C ILE A 567 -17.38 15.10 -3.26
N LEU A 568 -16.53 14.52 -2.43
CA LEU A 568 -15.44 13.62 -2.84
C LEU A 568 -15.63 12.25 -2.19
N LEU A 569 -14.99 11.22 -2.74
CA LEU A 569 -14.93 9.88 -2.15
C LEU A 569 -14.64 9.92 -0.63
N GLY A 570 -15.28 9.04 0.13
CA GLY A 570 -15.15 8.95 1.58
C GLY A 570 -16.01 9.96 2.37
N SER A 571 -16.59 10.95 1.69
CA SER A 571 -17.42 11.99 2.32
C SER A 571 -18.86 11.51 2.56
N ASP A 572 -19.50 12.10 3.57
CA ASP A 572 -20.93 12.02 3.80
C ASP A 572 -21.55 13.42 3.77
N THR A 573 -22.73 13.58 3.16
CA THR A 573 -23.42 14.87 3.15
C THR A 573 -24.93 14.74 2.95
N ILE A 574 -25.64 15.81 3.29
CA ILE A 574 -27.07 15.97 3.07
C ILE A 574 -27.28 17.04 2.00
N LEU A 575 -28.01 16.71 0.94
CA LEU A 575 -28.41 17.64 -0.11
C LEU A 575 -29.92 17.82 -0.09
N ASN A 576 -30.42 19.02 -0.39
CA ASN A 576 -31.84 19.21 -0.66
C ASN A 576 -32.13 18.87 -2.11
N LEU A 577 -33.28 18.23 -2.36
CA LEU A 577 -33.72 17.85 -3.71
C LEU A 577 -33.69 19.02 -4.71
N VAL A 578 -33.93 20.25 -4.24
CA VAL A 578 -33.89 21.46 -5.09
C VAL A 578 -32.50 21.75 -5.67
N TYR A 579 -31.41 21.36 -4.99
CA TYR A 579 -30.04 21.56 -5.47
C TYR A 579 -29.54 20.38 -6.31
N CYS A 580 -30.18 19.21 -6.23
CA CYS A 580 -29.76 18.05 -7.02
C CYS A 580 -29.91 18.26 -8.54
N GLY A 581 -30.76 19.20 -8.97
CA GLY A 581 -30.87 19.58 -10.38
C GLY A 581 -29.72 20.46 -10.87
N ASP A 582 -29.05 21.18 -9.95
CA ASP A 582 -27.88 22.01 -10.25
C ASP A 582 -26.56 21.28 -9.96
N ALA A 583 -26.61 20.13 -9.27
CA ALA A 583 -25.46 19.30 -8.98
C ALA A 583 -25.09 18.39 -10.16
N THR A 584 -23.80 18.28 -10.47
CA THR A 584 -23.24 17.41 -11.50
C THR A 584 -22.51 16.24 -10.85
N PHE A 585 -22.85 15.02 -11.27
CA PHE A 585 -22.07 13.83 -11.00
C PHE A 585 -21.06 13.62 -12.14
N THR A 586 -19.78 13.49 -11.78
CA THR A 586 -18.69 13.26 -12.74
C THR A 586 -17.95 11.98 -12.37
N CYS A 587 -18.05 10.96 -13.23
CA CYS A 587 -17.24 9.74 -13.14
C CYS A 587 -16.10 9.80 -14.14
N PHE A 588 -14.88 9.55 -13.66
CA PHE A 588 -13.67 9.55 -14.46
C PHE A 588 -13.01 8.16 -14.42
N SER A 589 -12.36 7.80 -15.52
CA SER A 589 -11.60 6.55 -15.62
C SER A 589 -10.34 6.75 -16.46
N ALA A 590 -9.33 5.91 -16.18
CA ALA A 590 -8.10 5.86 -16.96
C ALA A 590 -7.65 4.40 -17.11
N ASN A 591 -7.18 4.05 -18.31
CA ASN A 591 -6.70 2.72 -18.66
C ASN A 591 -5.55 2.83 -19.68
N SER A 592 -4.77 1.77 -19.84
CA SER A 592 -3.70 1.66 -20.85
C SER A 592 -3.73 0.31 -21.56
N GLU A 593 -3.00 0.17 -22.66
CA GLU A 593 -2.90 -1.10 -23.41
C GLU A 593 -2.35 -2.25 -22.56
N GLU A 594 -1.53 -1.94 -21.55
CA GLU A 594 -0.98 -2.90 -20.58
C GLU A 594 -2.07 -3.66 -19.82
N TYR A 595 -3.21 -3.02 -19.55
CA TYR A 595 -4.31 -3.61 -18.79
C TYR A 595 -5.47 -4.09 -19.67
N GLY A 596 -5.26 -4.10 -20.99
CA GLY A 596 -6.23 -4.62 -21.95
C GLY A 596 -7.47 -3.73 -22.14
N ASN A 597 -8.55 -4.33 -22.63
CA ASN A 597 -9.78 -3.60 -22.98
C ASN A 597 -10.69 -3.47 -21.76
N ILE A 598 -11.41 -2.35 -21.68
CA ILE A 598 -12.48 -2.17 -20.69
C ILE A 598 -13.63 -3.14 -21.00
N ILE A 599 -13.94 -4.00 -20.04
CA ILE A 599 -15.04 -4.97 -20.12
C ILE A 599 -16.30 -4.41 -19.46
N ARG A 600 -16.12 -3.71 -18.34
CA ARG A 600 -17.24 -3.17 -17.55
C ARG A 600 -16.83 -1.91 -16.80
N LYS A 601 -17.68 -0.88 -16.86
CA LYS A 601 -17.68 0.29 -15.96
C LYS A 601 -19.06 0.43 -15.33
N GLN A 602 -19.11 0.54 -14.01
CA GLN A 602 -20.38 0.58 -13.28
C GLN A 602 -20.36 1.57 -12.13
N ILE A 603 -21.53 2.17 -11.90
CA ILE A 603 -21.87 2.84 -10.64
C ILE A 603 -22.77 1.91 -9.85
N LEU A 604 -22.44 1.68 -8.59
CA LEU A 604 -23.27 0.93 -7.65
C LEU A 604 -23.85 1.89 -6.63
N ILE A 605 -25.14 1.78 -6.38
CA ILE A 605 -25.83 2.49 -5.31
C ILE A 605 -26.40 1.46 -4.34
N LYS A 606 -26.14 1.63 -3.04
CA LYS A 606 -26.69 0.74 -2.01
C LYS A 606 -27.49 1.55 -0.99
N THR A 607 -28.68 1.06 -0.66
CA THR A 607 -29.47 1.52 0.49
C THR A 607 -29.27 0.54 1.66
N GLU A 608 -29.99 0.73 2.77
CA GLU A 608 -29.98 -0.25 3.86
C GLU A 608 -30.56 -1.62 3.46
N THR A 609 -31.31 -1.70 2.35
CA THR A 609 -32.02 -2.92 1.93
C THR A 609 -31.72 -3.40 0.52
N ASP A 610 -31.41 -2.49 -0.41
CA ASP A 610 -31.39 -2.77 -1.84
C ASP A 610 -30.08 -2.30 -2.49
N ASP A 611 -29.65 -3.05 -3.50
CA ASP A 611 -28.47 -2.76 -4.31
C ASP A 611 -28.90 -2.47 -5.75
N TYR A 612 -28.37 -1.38 -6.30
CA TYR A 612 -28.64 -0.93 -7.67
C TYR A 612 -27.34 -0.80 -8.45
N ILE A 613 -27.39 -1.15 -9.73
CA ILE A 613 -26.24 -1.12 -10.64
C ILE A 613 -26.60 -0.30 -11.87
N TYR A 614 -25.72 0.60 -12.26
CA TYR A 614 -25.83 1.42 -13.46
C TYR A 614 -24.58 1.24 -14.33
N ASP A 615 -24.76 0.70 -15.52
CA ASP A 615 -23.68 0.50 -16.49
C ASP A 615 -23.33 1.82 -17.19
N LEU A 616 -22.04 2.16 -17.18
CA LEU A 616 -21.49 3.29 -17.92
C LEU A 616 -21.01 2.86 -19.31
N ASP A 617 -20.91 3.80 -20.24
CA ASP A 617 -20.32 3.55 -21.54
C ASP A 617 -18.82 3.24 -21.40
N ASN A 618 -18.41 2.06 -21.88
CA ASN A 618 -17.02 1.60 -21.81
C ASN A 618 -16.07 2.53 -22.58
N ASP A 619 -16.54 3.21 -23.63
CA ASP A 619 -15.71 4.03 -24.53
C ASP A 619 -15.55 5.50 -24.04
N VAL A 620 -16.15 5.86 -22.90
CA VAL A 620 -16.15 7.24 -22.37
C VAL A 620 -15.33 7.35 -21.09
N ASP A 621 -14.17 8.00 -21.15
CA ASP A 621 -13.28 8.18 -19.99
C ASP A 621 -13.85 9.13 -18.93
N LEU A 622 -14.59 10.16 -19.35
CA LEU A 622 -15.22 11.16 -18.49
C LEU A 622 -16.73 11.20 -18.76
N TYR A 623 -17.52 10.70 -17.81
CA TYR A 623 -18.97 10.69 -17.84
C TYR A 623 -19.52 11.76 -16.90
N GLU A 624 -20.38 12.64 -17.41
CA GLU A 624 -20.99 13.74 -16.65
C GLU A 624 -22.52 13.71 -16.83
N VAL A 625 -23.24 13.83 -15.72
CA VAL A 625 -24.70 13.86 -15.70
C VAL A 625 -25.20 14.68 -14.52
N ALA A 626 -26.37 15.32 -14.66
CA ALA A 626 -27.02 15.93 -13.50
C ALA A 626 -27.32 14.86 -12.45
N LEU A 627 -27.00 15.11 -11.19
CA LEU A 627 -27.15 14.13 -10.11
C LEU A 627 -28.60 13.63 -10.01
N LEU A 628 -29.58 14.53 -10.12
CA LEU A 628 -30.99 14.15 -10.08
C LEU A 628 -31.40 13.24 -11.25
N ASP A 629 -30.81 13.42 -12.44
CA ASP A 629 -31.12 12.58 -13.60
C ASP A 629 -30.57 11.17 -13.40
N LEU A 630 -29.34 11.04 -12.89
CA LEU A 630 -28.75 9.76 -12.52
C LEU A 630 -29.60 9.02 -11.47
N LEU A 631 -30.00 9.72 -10.41
CA LEU A 631 -30.83 9.12 -9.36
C LEU A 631 -32.21 8.70 -9.89
N ASN A 632 -32.85 9.49 -10.75
CA ASN A 632 -34.14 9.11 -11.34
C ASN A 632 -34.03 7.96 -12.37
N GLU A 633 -32.84 7.73 -12.94
CA GLU A 633 -32.59 6.60 -13.84
C GLU A 633 -32.36 5.30 -13.05
N ILE A 634 -31.67 5.38 -11.91
CA ILE A 634 -31.34 4.23 -11.08
C ILE A 634 -32.53 3.80 -10.20
N PHE A 635 -33.16 4.77 -9.54
CA PHE A 635 -34.29 4.49 -8.64
C PHE A 635 -35.62 4.47 -9.39
N SER A 636 -36.51 3.55 -9.00
CA SER A 636 -37.84 3.44 -9.63
C SER A 636 -38.72 4.63 -9.31
N THR A 637 -38.62 5.16 -8.08
CA THR A 637 -39.34 6.35 -7.63
C THR A 637 -38.47 7.21 -6.72
N GLN A 638 -38.75 8.51 -6.62
CA GLN A 638 -38.05 9.40 -5.69
C GLN A 638 -38.22 9.00 -4.22
N ALA A 639 -39.31 8.31 -3.87
CA ALA A 639 -39.50 7.81 -2.51
C ALA A 639 -38.42 6.78 -2.12
N ASP A 640 -37.73 6.17 -3.09
CA ASP A 640 -36.73 5.14 -2.86
C ASP A 640 -35.37 5.72 -2.42
N PHE A 641 -35.15 7.03 -2.55
CA PHE A 641 -33.89 7.69 -2.14
C PHE A 641 -34.07 8.98 -1.33
N LEU A 642 -35.29 9.51 -1.24
CA LEU A 642 -35.56 10.70 -0.43
C LEU A 642 -35.59 10.40 1.07
N ASP A 643 -35.06 11.35 1.85
CA ASP A 643 -35.04 11.40 3.31
C ASP A 643 -34.35 10.20 3.99
N GLN A 644 -33.53 9.45 3.24
CA GLN A 644 -32.74 8.33 3.73
C GLN A 644 -31.30 8.41 3.21
N TRP A 645 -30.38 7.82 3.97
CA TRP A 645 -29.00 7.63 3.57
C TRP A 645 -28.87 6.45 2.60
N PHE A 646 -28.05 6.66 1.58
CA PHE A 646 -27.57 5.63 0.66
C PHE A 646 -26.10 5.92 0.36
N LEU A 647 -25.40 4.96 -0.24
CA LEU A 647 -24.03 5.14 -0.71
C LEU A 647 -23.94 4.98 -2.23
N ILE A 648 -22.96 5.65 -2.84
CA ILE A 648 -22.58 5.52 -4.24
C ILE A 648 -21.12 5.07 -4.30
N ARG A 649 -20.78 4.08 -5.15
CA ARG A 649 -19.40 3.66 -5.46
C ARG A 649 -19.26 3.38 -6.97
N ALA A 650 -18.03 3.35 -7.46
CA ALA A 650 -17.73 3.02 -8.85
C ALA A 650 -16.79 1.81 -8.94
N GLU A 651 -16.93 1.02 -9.99
CA GLU A 651 -16.04 -0.08 -10.32
C GLU A 651 -15.75 -0.20 -11.82
N LEU A 652 -14.56 -0.73 -12.12
CA LEU A 652 -14.04 -0.90 -13.47
C LEU A 652 -13.32 -2.25 -13.56
N GLU A 653 -13.59 -2.98 -14.63
CA GLU A 653 -12.95 -4.24 -14.98
C GLU A 653 -12.38 -4.16 -16.40
N THR A 654 -11.13 -4.57 -16.55
CA THR A 654 -10.45 -4.69 -17.84
C THR A 654 -9.93 -6.11 -18.03
N SER A 655 -9.77 -6.52 -19.30
CA SER A 655 -9.24 -7.84 -19.64
C SER A 655 -8.25 -7.75 -20.80
N LEU A 656 -7.12 -8.42 -20.60
CA LEU A 656 -6.08 -8.63 -21.59
C LEU A 656 -6.08 -10.11 -21.99
N THR A 657 -6.22 -10.42 -23.26
CA THR A 657 -6.38 -11.81 -23.76
C THR A 657 -5.47 -12.09 -24.94
N GLY A 658 -5.14 -13.36 -25.16
CA GLY A 658 -4.28 -13.77 -26.28
C GLY A 658 -2.81 -13.50 -26.01
N LEU A 659 -2.42 -13.53 -24.74
CA LEU A 659 -1.04 -13.42 -24.31
C LEU A 659 -0.23 -14.65 -24.75
N ASN A 660 1.04 -14.44 -25.04
CA ASN A 660 1.95 -15.55 -25.29
C ASN A 660 2.23 -16.27 -23.97
N THR A 661 1.74 -17.50 -23.82
CA THR A 661 1.85 -18.30 -22.59
C THR A 661 3.29 -18.61 -22.21
N ASP A 662 4.24 -18.63 -23.16
CA ASP A 662 5.65 -18.87 -22.85
C ASP A 662 6.28 -17.64 -22.15
N ILE A 663 5.79 -16.44 -22.47
CA ILE A 663 6.25 -15.16 -21.94
C ILE A 663 5.49 -14.75 -20.67
N TYR A 664 4.16 -14.78 -20.73
CA TYR A 664 3.30 -14.26 -19.67
C TYR A 664 2.84 -15.32 -18.67
N LYS A 665 3.08 -16.61 -18.98
CA LYS A 665 2.69 -17.78 -18.18
C LYS A 665 1.18 -17.95 -17.96
N THR A 666 0.41 -17.15 -18.69
CA THR A 666 -1.04 -17.19 -18.80
C THR A 666 -1.46 -16.73 -20.19
N ASP A 667 -2.66 -17.11 -20.63
CA ASP A 667 -3.24 -16.66 -21.91
C ASP A 667 -4.07 -15.38 -21.76
N SER A 668 -4.40 -15.00 -20.52
CA SER A 668 -5.25 -13.86 -20.21
C SER A 668 -5.04 -13.32 -18.79
N LYS A 669 -5.31 -12.02 -18.59
CA LYS A 669 -5.30 -11.36 -17.28
C LYS A 669 -6.51 -10.45 -17.15
N SER A 670 -7.02 -10.33 -15.92
CA SER A 670 -8.10 -9.41 -15.58
C SER A 670 -7.63 -8.44 -14.51
N PHE A 671 -8.01 -7.17 -14.65
CA PHE A 671 -7.62 -6.10 -13.75
C PHE A 671 -8.85 -5.33 -13.29
N TYR A 672 -8.78 -4.79 -12.07
CA TYR A 672 -9.93 -4.17 -11.42
C TYR A 672 -9.56 -2.84 -10.79
N SER A 673 -10.58 -1.98 -10.66
CA SER A 673 -10.51 -0.76 -9.87
C SER A 673 -11.82 -0.53 -9.13
N TYR A 674 -11.71 -0.05 -7.89
CA TYR A 674 -12.81 0.15 -6.97
C TYR A 674 -12.67 1.47 -6.22
N SER A 675 -13.71 2.29 -6.24
CA SER A 675 -13.74 3.53 -5.45
C SER A 675 -14.16 3.25 -4.00
N ASN A 676 -13.72 4.09 -3.05
CA ASN A 676 -14.45 4.21 -1.79
C ASN A 676 -15.84 4.83 -2.01
N PRO A 677 -16.81 4.62 -1.09
CA PRO A 677 -18.14 5.19 -1.24
C PRO A 677 -18.21 6.69 -0.99
N VAL A 678 -19.23 7.34 -1.54
CA VAL A 678 -19.80 8.60 -1.03
C VAL A 678 -21.15 8.27 -0.40
N TRP A 679 -21.40 8.77 0.80
CA TRP A 679 -22.69 8.61 1.47
C TRP A 679 -23.53 9.87 1.31
N LEU A 680 -24.77 9.73 0.83
CA LEU A 680 -25.66 10.85 0.58
C LEU A 680 -27.02 10.62 1.22
N LYS A 681 -27.61 11.71 1.68
CA LYS A 681 -29.04 11.78 1.98
C LYS A 681 -29.65 12.95 1.20
N ILE A 682 -30.72 12.69 0.46
CA ILE A 682 -31.42 13.73 -0.31
C ILE A 682 -32.72 14.08 0.41
N ASN A 683 -32.83 15.29 0.96
CA ASN A 683 -34.04 15.71 1.67
C ASN A 683 -35.14 16.18 0.73
N SER A 684 -36.39 15.81 1.05
CA SER A 684 -37.59 16.15 0.26
C SER A 684 -38.13 17.57 0.50
N GLU A 685 -37.54 18.34 1.43
CA GLU A 685 -38.04 19.66 1.79
C GLU A 685 -38.12 20.60 0.57
N THR A 686 -39.34 21.04 0.25
CA THR A 686 -39.58 22.07 -0.76
C THR A 686 -39.11 23.42 -0.24
N ALA A 687 -38.56 24.25 -1.15
CA ALA A 687 -38.01 25.58 -0.88
C ALA A 687 -38.91 26.58 -0.12
N ASN A 688 -40.15 26.22 0.21
CA ASN A 688 -41.10 27.05 0.95
C ASN A 688 -40.92 27.04 2.48
N ASN A 689 -40.00 26.22 3.01
CA ASN A 689 -39.55 26.29 4.42
C ASN A 689 -38.04 26.45 4.55
N LEU A 690 -37.33 26.70 3.45
CA LEU A 690 -35.95 27.14 3.54
C LEU A 690 -35.98 28.59 4.08
N PRO A 691 -35.32 28.93 5.21
CA PRO A 691 -34.83 30.30 5.31
C PRO A 691 -33.98 30.50 4.04
N ASP A 692 -34.24 31.58 3.30
CA ASP A 692 -33.48 31.98 2.10
C ASP A 692 -32.04 31.50 2.25
N ILE A 693 -31.51 30.71 1.31
CA ILE A 693 -30.14 30.16 1.39
C ILE A 693 -29.26 31.27 1.91
N ILE A 694 -28.82 31.12 3.15
CA ILE A 694 -28.01 32.14 3.78
C ILE A 694 -26.62 31.99 3.17
N SER A 695 -26.46 32.58 1.99
CA SER A 695 -25.19 32.71 1.31
C SER A 695 -24.56 34.01 1.82
N PHE A 696 -23.32 33.90 2.30
CA PHE A 696 -22.53 35.07 2.62
C PHE A 696 -21.34 35.19 1.68
N GLY A 697 -21.05 36.43 1.28
CA GLY A 697 -19.92 36.79 0.44
C GLY A 697 -18.71 37.21 1.27
N LEU A 698 -17.52 36.90 0.77
CA LEU A 698 -16.25 37.37 1.32
C LEU A 698 -15.54 38.25 0.28
N PHE A 699 -15.33 39.53 0.60
CA PHE A 699 -14.77 40.48 -0.36
C PHE A 699 -13.71 41.42 0.23
N PRO A 700 -12.47 41.45 -0.30
CA PRO A 700 -11.93 40.48 -1.26
C PRO A 700 -11.55 39.15 -0.58
N ASN A 701 -11.54 38.07 -1.36
CA ASN A 701 -11.00 36.76 -0.99
C ASN A 701 -10.06 36.36 -2.15
N HIS A 702 -8.76 36.56 -2.11
CA HIS A 702 -7.81 36.81 -1.02
C HIS A 702 -7.70 38.28 -0.55
N THR A 703 -7.03 38.57 0.59
CA THR A 703 -6.93 39.94 1.15
C THR A 703 -5.60 40.28 1.86
N GLU A 704 -5.19 41.56 1.89
CA GLU A 704 -4.05 42.12 2.67
C GLU A 704 -4.47 42.53 4.11
N GLY A 705 -5.24 41.67 4.77
CA GLY A 705 -5.66 41.88 6.16
C GLY A 705 -7.09 42.39 6.33
N ASN A 706 -7.71 43.09 5.36
CA ASN A 706 -9.06 43.65 5.51
C ASN A 706 -10.06 43.01 4.54
N PHE A 707 -11.12 42.40 5.05
CA PHE A 707 -12.17 41.83 4.21
C PHE A 707 -13.57 42.15 4.74
N LYS A 708 -14.54 42.00 3.85
CA LYS A 708 -15.96 42.20 4.11
C LYS A 708 -16.67 40.88 4.14
N ILE A 709 -17.43 40.64 5.20
CA ILE A 709 -18.47 39.62 5.23
C ILE A 709 -19.75 40.31 4.79
N VAL A 710 -20.35 39.84 3.70
CA VAL A 710 -21.61 40.36 3.15
C VAL A 710 -22.68 39.32 3.40
N LEU A 711 -23.63 39.63 4.28
CA LEU A 711 -24.75 38.76 4.61
C LEU A 711 -25.97 39.18 3.78
N ASN A 712 -26.53 38.24 3.02
CA ASN A 712 -27.78 38.44 2.29
C ASN A 712 -28.89 37.66 3.00
N GLU A 713 -29.93 38.38 3.42
CA GLU A 713 -31.19 37.84 3.96
C GLU A 713 -31.01 37.01 5.25
N VAL A 714 -30.19 37.51 6.18
CA VAL A 714 -29.84 36.81 7.43
C VAL A 714 -30.44 37.50 8.66
N TYR A 715 -31.15 36.73 9.49
CA TYR A 715 -31.67 37.14 10.80
C TYR A 715 -31.19 36.16 11.87
N ASP A 716 -30.81 36.65 13.05
CA ASP A 716 -30.35 35.87 14.21
C ASP A 716 -29.25 34.84 13.88
N ALA A 717 -28.09 35.32 13.39
CA ALA A 717 -26.95 34.50 13.07
C ALA A 717 -25.73 34.75 13.97
N GLU A 718 -25.01 33.68 14.26
CA GLU A 718 -23.72 33.64 14.95
C GLU A 718 -22.61 33.44 13.89
N ILE A 719 -21.65 34.35 13.85
CA ILE A 719 -20.46 34.24 12.99
C ILE A 719 -19.27 33.95 13.86
N SER A 720 -18.58 32.84 13.58
CA SER A 720 -17.29 32.49 14.17
C SER A 720 -16.20 32.46 13.09
N ILE A 721 -15.03 32.99 13.42
CA ILE A 721 -13.83 32.97 12.58
C ILE A 721 -12.84 32.04 13.25
N LEU A 722 -12.56 30.93 12.61
CA LEU A 722 -11.69 29.88 13.10
C LEU A 722 -10.32 29.97 12.41
N ASP A 723 -9.24 29.74 13.14
CA ASP A 723 -7.93 29.51 12.52
C ASP A 723 -7.83 28.07 11.95
N VAL A 724 -6.69 27.74 11.33
CA VAL A 724 -6.42 26.39 10.79
C VAL A 724 -6.40 25.28 11.84
N GLY A 725 -6.27 25.62 13.12
CA GLY A 725 -6.36 24.68 14.24
C GLY A 725 -7.77 24.54 14.81
N GLY A 726 -8.77 25.19 14.20
CA GLY A 726 -10.15 25.19 14.66
C GLY A 726 -10.42 26.11 15.87
N ARG A 727 -9.43 26.90 16.30
CA ARG A 727 -9.62 27.84 17.42
C ARG A 727 -10.40 29.05 16.95
N CYS A 728 -11.45 29.40 17.70
CA CYS A 728 -12.21 30.63 17.45
C CYS A 728 -11.34 31.86 17.76
N VAL A 729 -11.01 32.61 16.71
CA VAL A 729 -10.25 33.87 16.73
C VAL A 729 -11.18 35.05 16.99
N LYS A 730 -12.42 34.98 16.49
CA LYS A 730 -13.42 36.03 16.66
C LYS A 730 -14.83 35.48 16.50
N GLU A 731 -15.76 35.97 17.31
CA GLU A 731 -17.17 35.58 17.28
C GLU A 731 -18.07 36.78 17.50
N PHE A 732 -19.21 36.84 16.80
CA PHE A 732 -20.22 37.87 16.99
C PHE A 732 -21.58 37.45 16.43
N GLU A 733 -22.64 37.96 17.05
CA GLU A 733 -24.03 37.76 16.63
C GLU A 733 -24.50 38.92 15.74
N THR A 734 -25.46 38.66 14.85
CA THR A 734 -26.03 39.65 13.93
C THR A 734 -27.50 39.35 13.62
N ASP A 735 -28.31 40.41 13.56
CA ASP A 735 -29.77 40.35 13.33
C ASP A 735 -30.21 41.08 12.04
N SER A 736 -29.26 41.51 11.20
CA SER A 736 -29.54 42.25 9.98
C SER A 736 -28.50 42.06 8.86
N ASN A 737 -28.91 42.33 7.62
CA ASN A 737 -28.05 42.38 6.43
C ASN A 737 -27.00 43.49 6.59
N LEU A 738 -25.77 43.09 6.93
CA LEU A 738 -24.67 44.01 7.26
C LEU A 738 -23.38 43.63 6.55
N ILE A 739 -22.53 44.65 6.35
CA ILE A 739 -21.16 44.51 5.84
C ILE A 739 -20.22 44.63 7.04
N TYR A 740 -19.58 43.53 7.45
CA TYR A 740 -18.57 43.54 8.50
C TYR A 740 -17.19 43.73 7.91
N SER A 741 -16.50 44.82 8.24
CA SER A 741 -15.08 44.96 7.93
C SER A 741 -14.25 44.33 9.03
N ILE A 742 -13.60 43.22 8.72
CA ILE A 742 -12.79 42.43 9.65
C ILE A 742 -11.33 42.60 9.27
N GLN A 743 -10.48 42.84 10.27
CA GLN A 743 -9.03 42.83 10.11
C GLN A 743 -8.43 41.60 10.80
N LEU A 744 -7.63 40.81 10.08
CA LEU A 744 -6.92 39.64 10.62
C LEU A 744 -5.43 39.68 10.24
N PRO A 745 -4.53 39.06 11.03
CA PRO A 745 -3.15 38.79 10.62
C PRO A 745 -3.09 37.83 9.43
N ALA A 746 -1.94 37.81 8.74
CA ALA A 746 -1.66 36.85 7.68
C ALA A 746 -1.91 35.40 8.15
N GLY A 747 -2.62 34.62 7.34
CA GLY A 747 -3.04 33.28 7.68
C GLY A 747 -4.27 32.81 6.89
N VAL A 748 -4.63 31.54 7.09
CA VAL A 748 -5.86 30.95 6.56
C VAL A 748 -6.87 30.86 7.69
N TYR A 749 -8.09 31.31 7.40
CA TYR A 749 -9.19 31.27 8.36
C TYR A 749 -10.44 30.65 7.74
N PHE A 750 -11.29 30.08 8.58
CA PHE A 750 -12.59 29.54 8.23
C PHE A 750 -13.67 30.36 8.90
N ILE A 751 -14.51 31.00 8.12
CA ILE A 751 -15.61 31.81 8.62
C ILE A 751 -16.83 30.91 8.62
N LYS A 752 -17.28 30.53 9.81
CA LYS A 752 -18.48 29.74 10.02
C LYS A 752 -19.63 30.67 10.36
N LEU A 753 -20.71 30.57 9.62
CA LEU A 753 -21.97 31.25 9.86
C LEU A 753 -22.98 30.21 10.31
N LYS A 754 -23.58 30.42 11.48
CA LYS A 754 -24.54 29.52 12.11
C LYS A 754 -25.82 30.28 12.45
N THR A 755 -26.97 29.69 12.15
CA THR A 755 -28.28 30.13 12.64
C THR A 755 -28.92 29.00 13.44
N MET A 756 -30.14 29.17 13.93
CA MET A 756 -30.86 28.09 14.63
C MET A 756 -30.98 26.81 13.77
N ASN A 757 -31.09 26.95 12.44
CA ASN A 757 -31.42 25.83 11.54
C ASN A 757 -30.36 25.59 10.45
N TYR A 758 -29.29 26.39 10.38
CA TYR A 758 -28.32 26.34 9.28
C TYR A 758 -26.90 26.58 9.77
N SER A 759 -25.91 25.96 9.14
CA SER A 759 -24.50 26.23 9.38
C SER A 759 -23.71 26.09 8.08
N THR A 760 -22.94 27.10 7.70
CA THR A 760 -22.04 27.05 6.53
C THR A 760 -20.70 27.67 6.84
N THR A 761 -19.65 27.25 6.11
CA THR A 761 -18.28 27.70 6.36
C THR A 761 -17.61 28.10 5.05
N LYS A 762 -16.92 29.25 5.03
CA LYS A 762 -16.11 29.69 3.89
C LYS A 762 -14.66 29.97 4.30
N LYS A 763 -13.72 29.53 3.46
CA LYS A 763 -12.28 29.78 3.62
C LYS A 763 -11.94 31.20 3.18
N ILE A 764 -11.06 31.86 3.92
CA ILE A 764 -10.39 33.11 3.52
C ILE A 764 -8.88 33.02 3.71
N VAL A 765 -8.15 33.57 2.74
CA VAL A 765 -6.70 33.71 2.79
C VAL A 765 -6.33 35.17 2.99
N VAL A 766 -5.54 35.42 4.03
CA VAL A 766 -5.02 36.74 4.41
C VAL A 766 -3.51 36.74 4.22
N TYR A 767 -2.98 37.66 3.41
CA TYR A 767 -1.54 37.81 3.14
C TYR A 767 -0.87 38.84 4.06
#